data_AF-A0A397V410-F1
#
_entry.id   AF-A0A397V410-F1
#
_cell.length_a   1.000
_cell.length_b   1.000
_cell.length_c   1.000
_cell.angle_alpha   90.00
_cell.angle_beta   90.00
_cell.angle_gamma   90.00
#
_symmetry.space_group_name_H-M   'P 1'
#
loop_
_entity.id
_entity.type
_entity.pdbx_description
1 polymer ?
#
loop_
_entity_poly.entity_id
_entity_poly.type
_entity_poly.pdbx_seq_one_letter_code
_entity_poly.pdbx_strand_id
1 'polypeptide(L)'
;MSVFTSDKAKALLLLFFITIFLICVWLWSPDFKHGIYTRIKSLLQITINETTISGYNALSEIQIDTCSLSDPSKDCGYFGITKEQCEARFCCWKPSNDSWCFYKKGPEYTCNVDPSTRIDCGYFGIQQDECENRLNCCWDPREDAISVNYCFYRARPCNGYKVISSQKSEKYKSGDLELRGHGCGNYGPDRERLKFFVEHQTANRLHLKIFDPIKSRYEIPEDIVPISSIEPTQSDPLYQFSYKADPFTFSVARTSNQEQIINTDVPGVNSLVFEDQYLEITFELPHDPYIYGLGEVVRPLRRDPRGTFQTLWNRDAATPIDENIYGAQPFYMDVRNGTAHGVFLRNSNGMDVTITPGNPPKLTWKVIGGVFDFYFFLGPTPADVIAQYTELVGRPALPPYWALGYHQCRWGYHNLSTLYNVVSEFRNHNIPLETIWNDLDYMEGFKDFTWNSINYPREEVAKFVNTLHENDQHYVVIVDPGIKIERGYWAYEEGVKRNIFIKNAKGKNIIGQVWPGFTNFPDWFNKDTEKYWGDSIEKWLYNVDIDGLWIDMNELASWCKGECMVDIIEDQIFPYVSANDQKLDNIPPFIWNNEPGSITFTTTTMYNSNLNEPPYKINNGAARLPLDSLTLSMDARHANGFLEFDVHNLYGHMEAMITWKVWNERFGKGKRPFIITRSTFAGTGKYAGHWTGDNSANWDNLYLSIPGILNFQIFGIPLVGADICGFNGRTTEELCLRWMQLGSFYPFMRNHNAILESSQEPYIWPSVAATSRRYLRIRYSLLPYYYTLFYESHTYGSMVLRPLFIEYPHIKSALVIDKQFMLGGGILVSPVLLPQKLEVKDAYIPPGIWYNFYSHNVSFEVHDNLGIYSDINAPLNEMPIHLRGGHIIPMQRPRMTTAQTRKTNYYLIIPLDENGSANGTLYFDDGESLDVKDKYTYISYAAYHQSTLVADVKWCGYDNGIILDKIIILGVNRVADVKDDGIVLKRKVSRVILNGVEIEMKESENKNAFIDIGDFDYSDNDIDTSDGSLWAIDDMGKLTFFGLQLSMCQGWNLTWVLEK
;
A
#
# COMPACT_ATOMS: atom_id res chain seq x y z
N MET A 1 23.35 -12.65 -50.10
CA MET A 1 23.17 -12.30 -51.53
C MET A 1 21.74 -12.65 -51.90
N SER A 2 20.97 -11.69 -52.43
CA SER A 2 19.53 -11.73 -52.84
C SER A 2 18.58 -12.36 -51.81
N VAL A 3 17.66 -11.65 -51.15
CA VAL A 3 16.45 -11.05 -51.73
C VAL A 3 15.92 -9.99 -50.74
N PHE A 4 15.75 -8.74 -51.17
CA PHE A 4 14.81 -7.78 -50.58
C PHE A 4 14.06 -7.11 -51.73
N THR A 5 12.88 -7.61 -52.04
CA THR A 5 11.93 -7.01 -52.97
C THR A 5 10.87 -6.26 -52.17
N SER A 6 11.15 -5.02 -51.78
CA SER A 6 10.10 -4.05 -51.49
C SER A 6 10.60 -2.63 -51.77
N ASP A 7 9.76 -1.80 -52.39
CA ASP A 7 10.09 -0.41 -52.75
C ASP A 7 10.35 0.48 -51.52
N LYS A 8 9.91 0.05 -50.33
CA LYS A 8 10.20 0.72 -49.06
C LYS A 8 11.68 0.63 -48.66
N ALA A 9 12.37 -0.46 -48.99
CA ALA A 9 13.80 -0.61 -48.68
C ALA A 9 14.67 0.32 -49.55
N LYS A 10 14.27 0.58 -50.81
CA LYS A 10 14.95 1.53 -51.70
C LYS A 10 14.78 2.98 -51.25
N ALA A 11 13.60 3.35 -50.73
CA ALA A 11 13.34 4.68 -50.21
C ALA A 11 14.14 4.98 -48.93
N LEU A 12 14.26 4.00 -48.02
CA LEU A 12 15.08 4.13 -46.80
C LEU A 12 16.58 4.21 -47.12
N LEU A 13 17.07 3.41 -48.08
CA LEU A 13 18.47 3.51 -48.50
C LEU A 13 18.77 4.87 -49.14
N LEU A 14 17.86 5.41 -49.96
CA LEU A 14 18.02 6.73 -50.58
C LEU A 14 18.03 7.86 -49.54
N LEU A 15 17.13 7.81 -48.54
CA LEU A 15 17.13 8.75 -47.41
C LEU A 15 18.39 8.66 -46.57
N PHE A 16 18.91 7.45 -46.34
CA PHE A 16 20.16 7.24 -45.61
C PHE A 16 21.37 7.85 -46.36
N PHE A 17 21.46 7.63 -47.68
CA PHE A 17 22.53 8.23 -48.49
C PHE A 17 22.41 9.76 -48.65
N ILE A 18 21.19 10.31 -48.75
CA ILE A 18 20.97 11.76 -48.78
C ILE A 18 21.37 12.39 -47.44
N THR A 19 21.05 11.74 -46.33
CA THR A 19 21.39 12.25 -44.99
C THR A 19 22.90 12.24 -44.75
N ILE A 20 23.58 11.16 -45.14
CA ILE A 20 25.06 11.08 -45.06
C ILE A 20 25.70 12.10 -46.02
N PHE A 21 25.17 12.28 -47.23
CA PHE A 21 25.69 13.28 -48.17
C PHE A 21 25.53 14.71 -47.62
N LEU A 22 24.39 15.04 -46.99
CA LEU A 22 24.17 16.35 -46.36
C LEU A 22 25.06 16.59 -45.14
N ILE A 23 25.32 15.55 -44.32
CA ILE A 23 26.23 15.63 -43.18
C ILE A 23 27.68 15.78 -43.65
N CYS A 24 28.08 15.06 -44.70
CA CYS A 24 29.42 15.19 -45.29
C CYS A 24 29.64 16.55 -45.95
N VAL A 25 28.62 17.13 -46.61
CA VAL A 25 28.69 18.49 -47.18
C VAL A 25 28.75 19.56 -46.07
N TRP A 26 28.10 19.33 -44.93
CA TRP A 26 28.14 20.24 -43.78
C TRP A 26 29.49 20.25 -43.04
N LEU A 27 30.24 19.13 -43.08
CA LEU A 27 31.49 18.96 -42.35
C LEU A 27 32.76 19.36 -43.15
N TRP A 28 32.67 19.64 -44.46
CA TRP A 28 33.87 19.75 -45.34
C TRP A 28 34.03 21.04 -46.17
N SER A 29 33.32 22.13 -45.85
CA SER A 29 33.59 23.44 -46.50
C SER A 29 33.63 24.60 -45.49
N PRO A 30 34.81 25.20 -45.24
CA PRO A 30 34.96 26.36 -44.35
C PRO A 30 34.30 27.65 -44.86
N ASP A 31 33.95 27.74 -46.15
CA ASP A 31 33.45 28.96 -46.79
C ASP A 31 31.92 29.12 -46.77
N PHE A 32 31.16 28.13 -46.27
CA PHE A 32 29.68 28.21 -46.22
C PHE A 32 29.12 28.87 -44.95
N LYS A 33 29.96 29.14 -43.94
CA LYS A 33 29.55 29.74 -42.66
C LYS A 33 29.50 31.27 -42.64
N HIS A 34 29.93 31.96 -43.70
CA HIS A 34 29.89 33.43 -43.78
C HIS A 34 28.84 34.01 -44.74
N GLY A 35 28.15 33.17 -45.54
CA GLY A 35 27.18 33.62 -46.55
C GLY A 35 25.72 33.69 -46.09
N ILE A 36 25.32 32.98 -45.03
CA ILE A 36 23.92 32.94 -44.55
C ILE A 36 23.61 34.10 -43.59
N TYR A 37 24.60 34.56 -42.82
CA TYR A 37 24.41 35.65 -41.86
C TYR A 37 24.20 37.02 -42.55
N THR A 38 24.74 37.20 -43.75
CA THR A 38 24.65 38.45 -44.52
C THR A 38 23.43 38.49 -45.45
N ARG A 39 22.81 37.34 -45.78
CA ARG A 39 21.60 37.24 -46.62
C ARG A 39 20.29 37.27 -45.83
N ILE A 40 20.30 37.01 -44.52
CA ILE A 40 19.12 37.16 -43.65
C ILE A 40 18.91 38.64 -43.26
N LYS A 41 19.98 39.43 -43.22
CA LYS A 41 19.90 40.88 -42.96
C LYS A 41 19.38 41.72 -44.13
N SER A 42 19.34 41.17 -45.36
CA SER A 42 18.90 41.89 -46.56
C SER A 42 17.48 41.53 -47.03
N LEU A 43 16.72 40.73 -46.27
CA LEU A 43 15.33 40.35 -46.58
C LEU A 43 14.29 41.07 -45.70
N LEU A 44 14.72 41.97 -44.81
CA LEU A 44 13.85 42.64 -43.82
C LEU A 44 13.75 44.16 -44.00
N GLN A 45 13.97 44.68 -45.19
CA GLN A 45 13.76 46.11 -45.46
C GLN A 45 13.32 46.36 -46.90
N ILE A 46 12.28 47.21 -47.04
CA ILE A 46 11.62 47.73 -48.26
C ILE A 46 10.43 46.88 -48.74
N THR A 47 9.18 47.33 -48.95
CA THR A 47 8.42 48.57 -48.72
C THR A 47 6.95 48.22 -49.00
N ILE A 48 6.01 48.53 -48.11
CA ILE A 48 4.57 48.58 -48.45
C ILE A 48 4.16 50.05 -48.40
N ASN A 49 3.89 50.62 -49.58
CA ASN A 49 3.22 51.91 -49.74
C ASN A 49 1.70 51.71 -49.65
N GLU A 50 1.13 52.40 -48.67
CA GLU A 50 -0.07 53.24 -48.66
C GLU A 50 -1.40 52.84 -49.34
N THR A 51 -2.46 53.20 -48.60
CA THR A 51 -3.92 53.22 -48.88
C THR A 51 -4.63 51.86 -48.76
N THR A 52 -5.57 51.61 -47.84
CA THR A 52 -6.54 52.50 -47.19
C THR A 52 -6.99 51.93 -45.84
N ILE A 53 -7.18 52.86 -44.90
CA ILE A 53 -7.58 52.71 -43.51
C ILE A 53 -9.08 52.44 -43.41
N SER A 54 -9.48 51.29 -42.86
CA SER A 54 -10.65 51.12 -41.98
C SER A 54 -10.79 49.66 -41.56
N GLY A 55 -10.63 49.35 -40.27
CA GLY A 55 -11.09 48.06 -39.73
C GLY A 55 -10.19 47.31 -38.76
N TYR A 56 -9.17 47.93 -38.16
CA TYR A 56 -8.47 47.35 -36.99
C TYR A 56 -8.28 48.41 -35.91
N ASN A 57 -9.38 48.67 -35.19
CA ASN A 57 -9.42 49.19 -33.83
C ASN A 57 -10.63 48.50 -33.16
N ALA A 58 -10.43 47.25 -32.73
CA ALA A 58 -11.32 46.52 -31.84
C ALA A 58 -10.53 45.46 -31.06
N LEU A 59 -9.34 45.84 -30.58
CA LEU A 59 -8.59 45.13 -29.54
C LEU A 59 -7.97 46.20 -28.62
N SER A 60 -8.84 47.02 -28.05
CA SER A 60 -8.58 47.83 -26.87
C SER A 60 -9.89 47.89 -26.10
N GLU A 61 -9.82 47.51 -24.83
CA GLU A 61 -10.89 47.67 -23.82
C GLU A 61 -12.13 46.78 -23.96
N ILE A 62 -12.02 45.55 -23.46
CA ILE A 62 -12.79 45.21 -22.25
C ILE A 62 -11.82 44.62 -21.22
N GLN A 63 -10.78 45.40 -20.87
CA GLN A 63 -10.38 45.43 -19.47
C GLN A 63 -11.48 46.23 -18.80
N ILE A 64 -12.28 45.62 -17.93
CA ILE A 64 -12.97 46.42 -16.93
C ILE A 64 -11.85 47.12 -16.17
N ASP A 65 -11.71 48.43 -16.36
CA ASP A 65 -10.73 49.23 -15.64
C ASP A 65 -11.10 49.21 -14.16
N THR A 66 -10.62 48.21 -13.42
CA THR A 66 -10.89 48.01 -11.99
C THR A 66 -10.40 49.16 -11.11
N CYS A 67 -9.61 50.09 -11.66
CA CYS A 67 -9.16 51.29 -10.96
C CYS A 67 -10.13 52.47 -11.08
N SER A 68 -11.13 52.40 -11.97
CA SER A 68 -12.18 53.43 -12.13
C SER A 68 -13.25 53.42 -11.04
N LEU A 69 -13.29 52.37 -10.21
CA LEU A 69 -14.24 52.15 -9.12
C LEU A 69 -13.58 52.17 -7.72
N SER A 70 -12.46 52.85 -7.56
CA SER A 70 -11.68 52.90 -6.32
C SER A 70 -12.38 53.56 -5.14
N ASP A 71 -12.19 53.05 -3.92
CA ASP A 71 -12.47 53.77 -2.67
C ASP A 71 -11.17 54.49 -2.21
N PRO A 72 -11.06 55.83 -2.32
CA PRO A 72 -9.85 56.56 -1.98
C PRO A 72 -9.51 56.56 -0.48
N SER A 73 -10.35 55.98 0.38
CA SER A 73 -10.22 56.06 1.84
C SER A 73 -9.28 55.03 2.46
N LYS A 74 -8.73 54.08 1.70
CA LYS A 74 -7.83 53.02 2.20
C LYS A 74 -6.55 52.92 1.39
N ASP A 75 -5.49 53.51 1.96
CA ASP A 75 -4.12 53.46 1.46
C ASP A 75 -3.54 52.04 1.54
N CYS A 76 -2.83 51.62 0.48
CA CYS A 76 -2.02 50.38 0.49
C CYS A 76 -0.53 50.66 0.20
N GLY A 77 -0.20 51.93 -0.02
CA GLY A 77 1.15 52.44 -0.15
C GLY A 77 1.67 53.13 1.10
N TYR A 78 2.84 53.75 0.97
CA TYR A 78 3.44 54.64 1.95
C TYR A 78 3.87 55.94 1.24
N PHE A 79 4.13 57.00 2.01
CA PHE A 79 4.53 58.28 1.45
C PHE A 79 5.82 58.14 0.61
N GLY A 80 5.75 58.46 -0.69
CA GLY A 80 6.86 58.37 -1.64
C GLY A 80 6.96 57.05 -2.43
N ILE A 81 5.98 56.15 -2.29
CA ILE A 81 5.89 54.92 -3.10
C ILE A 81 5.83 55.26 -4.61
N THR A 82 6.56 54.51 -5.45
CA THR A 82 6.50 54.71 -6.92
C THR A 82 5.33 53.98 -7.56
N LYS A 83 5.00 54.34 -8.81
CA LYS A 83 3.98 53.64 -9.59
C LYS A 83 4.27 52.15 -9.71
N GLU A 84 5.50 51.76 -10.09
CA GLU A 84 5.85 50.34 -10.19
C GLU A 84 5.76 49.61 -8.84
N GLN A 85 6.14 50.26 -7.74
CA GLN A 85 6.05 49.69 -6.39
C GLN A 85 4.60 49.54 -5.92
N CYS A 86 3.72 50.46 -6.33
CA CYS A 86 2.29 50.38 -6.05
C CYS A 86 1.60 49.25 -6.82
N GLU A 87 1.88 49.14 -8.12
CA GLU A 87 1.30 48.10 -8.98
C GLU A 87 1.84 46.71 -8.60
N ALA A 88 3.10 46.60 -8.17
CA ALA A 88 3.69 45.37 -7.62
C ALA A 88 3.03 44.91 -6.30
N ARG A 89 2.30 45.79 -5.61
CA ARG A 89 1.48 45.48 -4.43
C ARG A 89 0.01 45.18 -4.78
N PHE A 90 -0.29 44.94 -6.06
CA PHE A 90 -1.64 44.69 -6.59
C PHE A 90 -2.65 45.83 -6.36
N CYS A 91 -2.15 47.04 -6.14
CA CYS A 91 -2.95 48.24 -5.93
C CYS A 91 -3.14 49.04 -7.22
N CYS A 92 -4.03 50.02 -7.15
CA CYS A 92 -4.25 51.00 -8.20
C CYS A 92 -3.45 52.27 -7.91
N TRP A 93 -2.78 52.79 -8.94
CA TRP A 93 -2.04 54.04 -8.90
C TRP A 93 -2.88 55.18 -9.48
N LYS A 94 -2.95 56.31 -8.78
CA LYS A 94 -3.53 57.55 -9.31
C LYS A 94 -2.70 58.75 -8.87
N PRO A 95 -2.30 59.64 -9.77
CA PRO A 95 -1.69 60.90 -9.39
C PRO A 95 -2.77 61.79 -8.73
N SER A 96 -2.73 61.90 -7.41
CA SER A 96 -3.63 62.68 -6.56
C SER A 96 -2.84 63.31 -5.41
N ASN A 97 -3.36 64.38 -4.79
CA ASN A 97 -2.67 65.11 -3.71
C ASN A 97 -2.75 64.44 -2.33
N ASP A 98 -3.64 63.44 -2.14
CA ASP A 98 -3.93 62.89 -0.81
C ASP A 98 -3.50 61.42 -0.61
N SER A 99 -3.33 60.62 -1.68
CA SER A 99 -2.72 59.27 -1.66
C SER A 99 -2.43 58.82 -3.11
N TRP A 100 -1.26 58.20 -3.33
CA TRP A 100 -0.80 57.75 -4.66
C TRP A 100 -1.13 56.29 -4.97
N CYS A 101 -1.44 55.47 -3.96
CA CYS A 101 -1.55 54.02 -4.09
C CYS A 101 -2.66 53.43 -3.20
N PHE A 102 -3.76 53.00 -3.81
CA PHE A 102 -4.98 52.56 -3.11
C PHE A 102 -5.40 51.16 -3.53
N TYR A 103 -6.10 50.46 -2.63
CA TYR A 103 -6.65 49.14 -2.93
C TYR A 103 -7.65 49.20 -4.09
N LYS A 104 -7.62 48.18 -4.97
CA LYS A 104 -8.73 47.91 -5.89
C LYS A 104 -10.00 47.71 -5.06
N LYS A 105 -11.16 48.19 -5.54
CA LYS A 105 -12.44 47.84 -4.90
C LYS A 105 -12.60 46.32 -4.98
N GLY A 106 -12.42 45.65 -3.84
CA GLY A 106 -12.32 44.21 -3.76
C GLY A 106 -13.66 43.52 -4.05
N PRO A 107 -13.64 42.23 -4.40
CA PRO A 107 -14.85 41.41 -4.45
C PRO A 107 -15.53 41.37 -3.07
N GLU A 108 -16.82 41.02 -3.02
CA GLU A 108 -17.53 40.78 -1.76
C GLU A 108 -16.92 39.55 -1.06
N TYR A 109 -16.08 39.81 -0.05
CA TYR A 109 -15.49 38.79 0.81
C TYR A 109 -16.49 38.39 1.89
N THR A 110 -16.63 37.09 2.16
CA THR A 110 -17.57 36.56 3.16
C THR A 110 -16.85 35.94 4.36
N CYS A 111 -17.47 36.06 5.54
CA CYS A 111 -17.05 35.35 6.75
C CYS A 111 -17.65 33.94 6.87
N ASN A 112 -18.50 33.55 5.93
CA ASN A 112 -19.05 32.20 5.90
C ASN A 112 -18.07 31.23 5.23
N VAL A 113 -17.03 30.85 5.98
CA VAL A 113 -15.98 29.90 5.54
C VAL A 113 -16.13 28.59 6.31
N ASP A 114 -16.13 27.48 5.57
CA ASP A 114 -16.18 26.14 6.15
C ASP A 114 -15.01 25.97 7.15
N PRO A 115 -15.28 25.60 8.41
CA PRO A 115 -14.25 25.43 9.45
C PRO A 115 -13.03 24.60 9.02
N SER A 116 -13.22 23.57 8.20
CA SER A 116 -12.16 22.67 7.74
C SER A 116 -11.24 23.26 6.66
N THR A 117 -11.59 24.42 6.12
CA THR A 117 -10.84 25.14 5.06
C THR A 117 -10.30 26.49 5.54
N ARG A 118 -10.52 26.83 6.81
CA ARG A 118 -10.10 28.11 7.38
C ARG A 118 -8.60 28.25 7.40
N ILE A 119 -8.11 29.27 6.71
CA ILE A 119 -6.73 29.73 6.79
C ILE A 119 -6.62 30.63 8.02
N ASP A 120 -5.70 30.32 8.91
CA ASP A 120 -5.47 31.11 10.12
C ASP A 120 -5.07 32.53 9.75
N CYS A 121 -5.80 33.50 10.30
CA CYS A 121 -5.62 34.92 10.05
C CYS A 121 -5.01 35.63 11.26
N GLY A 122 -4.92 34.92 12.38
CA GLY A 122 -4.46 35.41 13.67
C GLY A 122 -3.28 34.62 14.20
N TYR A 123 -3.17 34.58 15.53
CA TYR A 123 -2.17 33.84 16.26
C TYR A 123 -2.83 33.19 17.49
N PHE A 124 -2.17 32.22 18.10
CA PHE A 124 -2.71 31.53 19.26
C PHE A 124 -3.00 32.52 20.42
N GLY A 125 -4.25 32.58 20.89
CA GLY A 125 -4.69 33.50 21.94
C GLY A 125 -5.18 34.88 21.46
N ILE A 126 -5.21 35.12 20.14
CA ILE A 126 -5.78 36.33 19.54
C ILE A 126 -7.23 36.54 20.01
N GLN A 127 -7.58 37.77 20.37
CA GLN A 127 -8.93 38.12 20.82
C GLN A 127 -9.83 38.49 19.63
N GLN A 128 -11.14 38.43 19.81
CA GLN A 128 -12.13 38.69 18.76
C GLN A 128 -11.91 40.05 18.08
N ASP A 129 -11.78 41.09 18.88
CA ASP A 129 -11.58 42.47 18.41
C ASP A 129 -10.27 42.60 17.63
N GLU A 130 -9.21 41.97 18.10
CA GLU A 130 -7.93 41.96 17.40
C GLU A 130 -7.99 41.19 16.07
N CYS A 131 -8.74 40.09 16.03
CA CYS A 131 -8.97 39.35 14.80
C CYS A 131 -9.78 40.16 13.78
N GLU A 132 -10.93 40.70 14.18
CA GLU A 132 -11.84 41.43 13.28
C GLU A 132 -11.21 42.73 12.75
N ASN A 133 -10.23 43.30 13.48
CA ASN A 133 -9.46 44.46 13.06
C ASN A 133 -8.34 44.14 12.05
N ARG A 134 -7.98 42.87 11.88
CA ARG A 134 -6.99 42.45 10.87
C ARG A 134 -7.63 42.37 9.48
N LEU A 135 -6.88 42.84 8.48
CA LEU A 135 -7.39 42.96 7.11
C LEU A 135 -7.80 41.60 6.56
N ASN A 136 -9.02 41.52 6.04
CA ASN A 136 -9.63 40.30 5.50
C ASN A 136 -9.74 39.14 6.49
N CYS A 137 -9.75 39.38 7.80
CA CYS A 137 -10.08 38.34 8.78
C CYS A 137 -11.57 38.32 9.14
N CYS A 138 -11.98 37.21 9.75
CA CYS A 138 -13.26 36.94 10.36
C CYS A 138 -13.05 36.20 11.67
N TRP A 139 -13.94 36.44 12.61
CA TRP A 139 -13.99 35.73 13.88
C TRP A 139 -15.23 34.84 13.95
N ASP A 140 -15.07 33.60 14.37
CA ASP A 140 -16.19 32.68 14.64
C ASP A 140 -15.88 31.83 15.88
N PRO A 141 -16.53 32.11 17.03
CA PRO A 141 -16.19 31.52 18.33
C PRO A 141 -16.86 30.17 18.61
N ARG A 142 -17.41 29.47 17.60
CA ARG A 142 -18.18 28.24 17.82
C ARG A 142 -17.40 27.16 18.59
N GLU A 143 -17.99 26.69 19.69
CA GLU A 143 -17.42 25.77 20.70
C GLU A 143 -17.42 24.27 20.29
N ASP A 144 -17.88 23.94 19.09
CA ASP A 144 -18.28 22.57 18.70
C ASP A 144 -17.18 21.73 18.00
N ALA A 145 -15.94 22.22 17.87
CA ALA A 145 -14.83 21.41 17.33
C ALA A 145 -13.46 21.79 17.92
N ILE A 146 -12.73 20.77 18.40
CA ILE A 146 -11.49 20.84 19.20
C ILE A 146 -10.24 21.34 18.42
N SER A 147 -10.39 21.85 17.19
CA SER A 147 -9.25 22.36 16.39
C SER A 147 -9.61 23.41 15.33
N VAL A 148 -10.56 24.31 15.60
CA VAL A 148 -11.00 25.32 14.63
C VAL A 148 -10.27 26.64 14.82
N ASN A 149 -9.79 27.23 13.72
CA ASN A 149 -9.24 28.58 13.71
C ASN A 149 -10.37 29.60 14.00
N TYR A 150 -10.36 30.17 15.20
CA TYR A 150 -11.32 31.21 15.61
C TYR A 150 -11.14 32.48 14.79
N CYS A 151 -9.89 32.81 14.44
CA CYS A 151 -9.56 33.90 13.54
C CYS A 151 -9.12 33.38 12.18
N PHE A 152 -9.85 33.69 11.11
CA PHE A 152 -9.60 33.13 9.79
C PHE A 152 -9.80 34.14 8.66
N TYR A 153 -9.14 33.93 7.53
CA TYR A 153 -9.29 34.84 6.38
C TYR A 153 -10.70 34.70 5.79
N ARG A 154 -11.29 35.82 5.39
CA ARG A 154 -12.51 35.86 4.57
C ARG A 154 -12.27 35.09 3.29
N ALA A 155 -13.18 34.21 2.91
CA ALA A 155 -13.12 33.57 1.60
C ALA A 155 -13.70 34.49 0.53
N ARG A 156 -13.13 34.38 -0.68
CA ARG A 156 -13.80 34.85 -1.90
C ARG A 156 -14.79 33.77 -2.35
N PRO A 157 -15.98 34.14 -2.87
CA PRO A 157 -16.87 33.17 -3.48
C PRO A 157 -16.19 32.60 -4.74
N CYS A 158 -15.70 31.36 -4.65
CA CYS A 158 -15.10 30.70 -5.80
C CYS A 158 -16.19 30.23 -6.75
N ASN A 159 -16.10 30.63 -8.02
CA ASN A 159 -17.16 30.30 -8.97
C ASN A 159 -16.87 29.01 -9.76
N GLY A 160 -15.74 28.35 -9.52
CA GLY A 160 -15.30 27.16 -10.23
C GLY A 160 -15.00 27.43 -11.71
N TYR A 161 -15.17 26.42 -12.55
CA TYR A 161 -14.90 26.48 -13.99
C TYR A 161 -16.18 26.36 -14.81
N LYS A 162 -16.16 26.72 -16.09
CA LYS A 162 -17.22 26.41 -17.07
C LYS A 162 -16.62 25.74 -18.30
N VAL A 163 -17.40 24.90 -18.96
CA VAL A 163 -17.04 24.27 -20.23
C VAL A 163 -17.28 25.26 -21.36
N ILE A 164 -16.24 25.56 -22.13
CA ILE A 164 -16.31 26.49 -23.28
C ILE A 164 -16.27 25.76 -24.63
N SER A 165 -15.72 24.54 -24.65
CA SER A 165 -15.68 23.68 -25.81
C SER A 165 -15.79 22.23 -25.33
N SER A 166 -16.42 21.36 -26.13
CA SER A 166 -16.38 19.93 -25.85
C SER A 166 -16.28 19.13 -27.14
N GLN A 167 -15.60 17.99 -27.02
CA GLN A 167 -15.44 17.00 -28.06
C GLN A 167 -15.84 15.65 -27.49
N LYS A 168 -16.51 14.84 -28.29
CA LYS A 168 -16.94 13.50 -27.92
C LYS A 168 -16.65 12.55 -29.07
N SER A 169 -16.12 11.39 -28.75
CA SER A 169 -16.10 10.20 -29.61
C SER A 169 -16.83 9.05 -28.89
N GLU A 170 -16.80 7.85 -29.47
CA GLU A 170 -17.26 6.64 -28.78
C GLU A 170 -16.34 6.25 -27.61
N LYS A 171 -15.03 6.53 -27.70
CA LYS A 171 -14.02 6.09 -26.73
C LYS A 171 -13.69 7.12 -25.64
N TYR A 172 -13.84 8.41 -25.96
CA TYR A 172 -13.46 9.48 -25.05
C TYR A 172 -14.40 10.69 -25.09
N LYS A 173 -14.38 11.46 -24.01
CA LYS A 173 -15.02 12.78 -23.90
C LYS A 173 -14.00 13.77 -23.37
N SER A 174 -13.90 14.93 -23.96
CA SER A 174 -12.98 15.98 -23.49
C SER A 174 -13.59 17.36 -23.64
N GLY A 175 -13.13 18.33 -22.87
CA GLY A 175 -13.56 19.71 -23.04
C GLY A 175 -12.61 20.70 -22.39
N ASP A 176 -12.56 21.89 -22.99
CA ASP A 176 -11.79 23.00 -22.45
C ASP A 176 -12.62 23.69 -21.37
N LEU A 177 -11.96 23.99 -20.26
CA LEU A 177 -12.51 24.66 -19.09
C LEU A 177 -11.93 26.06 -18.97
N GLU A 178 -12.78 27.01 -18.63
CA GLU A 178 -12.42 28.41 -18.34
C GLU A 178 -12.87 28.76 -16.93
N LEU A 179 -11.99 29.41 -16.17
CA LEU A 179 -12.29 29.90 -14.83
C LEU A 179 -13.47 30.89 -14.86
N ARG A 180 -14.45 30.71 -13.96
CA ARG A 180 -15.63 31.57 -13.90
C ARG A 180 -15.32 32.84 -13.12
N GLY A 181 -15.28 33.99 -13.78
CA GLY A 181 -15.07 35.26 -13.11
C GLY A 181 -13.68 35.34 -12.46
N HIS A 182 -13.63 35.57 -11.16
CA HIS A 182 -12.37 35.57 -10.41
C HIS A 182 -12.13 34.21 -9.76
N GLY A 183 -10.86 33.80 -9.69
CA GLY A 183 -10.43 32.61 -8.97
C GLY A 183 -10.63 32.73 -7.45
N CYS A 184 -10.58 31.58 -6.77
CA CYS A 184 -10.52 31.51 -5.32
C CYS A 184 -9.37 32.38 -4.81
N GLY A 185 -8.16 32.15 -5.33
CA GLY A 185 -6.97 32.81 -4.85
C GLY A 185 -6.62 32.45 -3.41
N ASN A 186 -7.01 31.26 -2.92
CA ASN A 186 -6.92 30.92 -1.50
C ASN A 186 -5.46 30.61 -1.11
N TYR A 187 -4.74 29.91 -1.98
CA TYR A 187 -3.38 29.43 -1.76
C TYR A 187 -2.41 29.79 -2.91
N GLY A 188 -2.90 30.53 -3.90
CA GLY A 188 -2.18 30.97 -5.09
C GLY A 188 -3.15 31.37 -6.20
N PRO A 189 -2.66 31.90 -7.34
CA PRO A 189 -3.53 32.20 -8.46
C PRO A 189 -4.10 30.91 -9.09
N ASP A 190 -5.41 30.85 -9.24
CA ASP A 190 -6.08 29.81 -10.03
C ASP A 190 -5.62 29.81 -11.48
N ARG A 191 -5.63 28.63 -12.10
CA ARG A 191 -5.38 28.49 -13.54
C ARG A 191 -6.60 28.97 -14.33
N GLU A 192 -6.38 29.90 -15.25
CA GLU A 192 -7.47 30.46 -16.06
C GLU A 192 -8.09 29.43 -17.03
N ARG A 193 -7.27 28.47 -17.47
CA ARG A 193 -7.61 27.47 -18.49
C ARG A 193 -7.21 26.08 -18.03
N LEU A 194 -8.16 25.15 -18.08
CA LEU A 194 -7.93 23.73 -17.84
C LEU A 194 -8.51 22.91 -18.99
N LYS A 195 -8.22 21.61 -18.99
CA LYS A 195 -8.87 20.63 -19.86
C LYS A 195 -9.26 19.42 -19.03
N PHE A 196 -10.48 18.94 -19.23
CA PHE A 196 -10.86 17.60 -18.77
C PHE A 196 -10.77 16.62 -19.93
N PHE A 197 -10.34 15.39 -19.62
CA PHE A 197 -10.27 14.27 -20.54
C PHE A 197 -10.81 13.04 -19.82
N VAL A 198 -11.75 12.35 -20.44
CA VAL A 198 -12.42 11.17 -19.92
C VAL A 198 -12.28 10.07 -20.93
N GLU A 199 -11.73 8.94 -20.51
CA GLU A 199 -11.50 7.76 -21.34
C GLU A 199 -12.26 6.57 -20.77
N HIS A 200 -13.04 5.93 -21.65
CA HIS A 200 -13.74 4.69 -21.33
C HIS A 200 -12.80 3.50 -21.57
N GLN A 201 -11.98 3.14 -20.57
CA GLN A 201 -10.92 2.13 -20.75
C GLN A 201 -11.47 0.71 -20.85
N THR A 202 -12.37 0.34 -19.96
CA THR A 202 -13.06 -0.96 -20.00
C THR A 202 -14.53 -0.78 -19.63
N ALA A 203 -15.33 -1.86 -19.71
CA ALA A 203 -16.71 -1.84 -19.23
C ALA A 203 -16.83 -1.46 -17.74
N ASN A 204 -15.80 -1.68 -16.94
CA ASN A 204 -15.82 -1.50 -15.48
C ASN A 204 -14.82 -0.45 -14.95
N ARG A 205 -13.95 0.10 -15.80
CA ARG A 205 -12.97 1.13 -15.44
C ARG A 205 -13.11 2.39 -16.28
N LEU A 206 -13.30 3.52 -15.60
CA LEU A 206 -13.32 4.87 -16.17
C LEU A 206 -12.09 5.64 -15.74
N HIS A 207 -11.45 6.34 -16.68
CA HIS A 207 -10.35 7.25 -16.41
C HIS A 207 -10.78 8.69 -16.66
N LEU A 208 -10.47 9.59 -15.73
CA LEU A 208 -10.76 11.02 -15.80
C LEU A 208 -9.54 11.82 -15.37
N LYS A 209 -9.10 12.73 -16.24
CA LYS A 209 -7.99 13.63 -15.99
C LYS A 209 -8.41 15.09 -16.13
N ILE A 210 -8.02 15.94 -15.18
CA ILE A 210 -8.17 17.40 -15.26
C ILE A 210 -6.78 18.02 -15.07
N PHE A 211 -6.35 18.80 -16.07
CA PHE A 211 -4.99 19.33 -16.14
C PHE A 211 -4.94 20.71 -16.83
N ASP A 212 -3.80 21.40 -16.68
CA ASP A 212 -3.50 22.65 -17.39
C ASP A 212 -2.94 22.32 -18.80
N PRO A 213 -3.64 22.68 -19.89
CA PRO A 213 -3.21 22.38 -21.25
C PRO A 213 -2.14 23.36 -21.78
N ILE A 214 -1.86 24.45 -21.07
CA ILE A 214 -0.91 25.50 -21.49
C ILE A 214 0.45 25.26 -20.83
N LYS A 215 0.46 25.03 -19.51
CA LYS A 215 1.68 24.77 -18.74
C LYS A 215 1.65 23.33 -18.23
N SER A 216 2.55 22.50 -18.78
CA SER A 216 2.74 21.13 -18.27
C SER A 216 3.04 21.16 -16.78
N ARG A 217 2.32 20.33 -16.03
CA ARG A 217 2.51 20.12 -14.59
C ARG A 217 3.13 18.75 -14.36
N TYR A 218 3.60 18.51 -13.15
CA TYR A 218 4.08 17.20 -12.76
C TYR A 218 2.96 16.16 -12.87
N GLU A 219 3.32 15.02 -13.45
CA GLU A 219 2.52 13.81 -13.49
C GLU A 219 3.46 12.66 -13.21
N ILE A 220 2.97 11.64 -12.50
CA ILE A 220 3.78 10.46 -12.23
C ILE A 220 4.17 9.82 -13.58
N PRO A 221 5.43 9.44 -13.80
CA PRO A 221 5.84 8.67 -14.98
C PRO A 221 5.11 7.32 -15.09
N GLU A 222 4.73 6.92 -16.30
CA GLU A 222 3.98 5.68 -16.56
C GLU A 222 4.75 4.39 -16.27
N ASP A 223 6.08 4.45 -16.32
CA ASP A 223 6.99 3.35 -16.02
C ASP A 223 7.15 3.11 -14.51
N ILE A 224 6.81 4.11 -13.69
CA ILE A 224 6.81 4.01 -12.22
C ILE A 224 5.43 3.54 -11.74
N VAL A 225 4.38 4.30 -12.05
CA VAL A 225 3.00 3.91 -11.75
C VAL A 225 2.24 3.77 -13.07
N PRO A 226 1.82 2.56 -13.48
CA PRO A 226 1.23 2.35 -14.79
C PRO A 226 -0.01 3.22 -15.07
N ILE A 227 -0.18 3.56 -16.35
CA ILE A 227 -1.46 3.95 -16.93
C ILE A 227 -2.00 2.77 -17.74
N SER A 228 -3.31 2.74 -18.01
CA SER A 228 -3.85 1.63 -18.80
C SER A 228 -3.30 1.66 -20.23
N SER A 229 -2.74 0.53 -20.67
CA SER A 229 -2.29 0.29 -22.05
C SER A 229 -3.31 -0.50 -22.87
N ILE A 230 -4.50 -0.75 -22.31
CA ILE A 230 -5.54 -1.56 -22.92
C ILE A 230 -6.31 -0.72 -23.94
N GLU A 231 -6.43 -1.23 -25.17
CA GLU A 231 -7.34 -0.66 -26.15
C GLU A 231 -8.79 -0.75 -25.63
N PRO A 232 -9.56 0.36 -25.63
CA PRO A 232 -10.93 0.38 -25.13
C PRO A 232 -11.77 -0.79 -25.63
N THR A 233 -12.27 -1.61 -24.71
CA THR A 233 -13.11 -2.78 -25.05
C THR A 233 -14.40 -2.33 -25.71
N GLN A 234 -14.90 -3.08 -26.71
CA GLN A 234 -16.19 -2.82 -27.38
C GLN A 234 -17.43 -3.13 -26.50
N SER A 235 -17.24 -3.46 -25.22
CA SER A 235 -18.34 -3.78 -24.31
C SER A 235 -19.00 -2.52 -23.75
N ASP A 236 -20.32 -2.61 -23.54
CA ASP A 236 -21.10 -1.51 -22.97
C ASP A 236 -20.59 -1.15 -21.57
N PRO A 237 -20.29 0.13 -21.29
CA PRO A 237 -19.89 0.58 -19.96
C PRO A 237 -20.95 0.29 -18.89
N LEU A 238 -20.51 -0.22 -17.74
CA LEU A 238 -21.31 -0.38 -16.51
C LEU A 238 -21.54 0.96 -15.79
N TYR A 239 -21.11 2.05 -16.42
CA TYR A 239 -21.14 3.40 -15.90
C TYR A 239 -21.54 4.41 -16.95
N GLN A 240 -22.05 5.54 -16.46
CA GLN A 240 -22.38 6.70 -17.25
C GLN A 240 -21.69 7.92 -16.68
N PHE A 241 -20.83 8.54 -17.49
CA PHE A 241 -20.23 9.83 -17.18
C PHE A 241 -21.10 10.97 -17.70
N SER A 242 -21.44 11.91 -16.81
CA SER A 242 -22.21 13.12 -17.13
C SER A 242 -21.51 14.37 -16.59
N TYR A 243 -21.74 15.52 -17.20
CA TYR A 243 -21.26 16.80 -16.68
C TYR A 243 -22.25 17.93 -16.92
N LYS A 244 -22.24 18.93 -16.03
CA LYS A 244 -22.88 20.24 -16.20
C LYS A 244 -21.85 21.22 -16.75
N ALA A 245 -22.24 22.08 -17.68
CA ALA A 245 -21.30 22.97 -18.35
C ALA A 245 -20.97 24.24 -17.54
N ASP A 246 -21.94 24.80 -16.81
CA ASP A 246 -21.81 26.07 -16.10
C ASP A 246 -22.64 26.06 -14.79
N PRO A 247 -22.00 26.03 -13.60
CA PRO A 247 -20.59 25.68 -13.39
C PRO A 247 -20.29 24.24 -13.83
N PHE A 248 -19.02 23.96 -14.09
CA PHE A 248 -18.50 22.64 -14.39
C PHE A 248 -18.59 21.77 -13.14
N THR A 249 -19.40 20.73 -13.24
CA THR A 249 -19.52 19.63 -12.29
C THR A 249 -19.63 18.35 -13.10
N PHE A 250 -19.26 17.22 -12.53
CA PHE A 250 -19.41 15.93 -13.18
C PHE A 250 -19.98 14.90 -12.22
N SER A 251 -20.54 13.86 -12.81
CA SER A 251 -21.01 12.71 -12.08
C SER A 251 -20.68 11.42 -12.82
N VAL A 252 -20.52 10.35 -12.05
CA VAL A 252 -20.39 8.99 -12.54
C VAL A 252 -21.51 8.20 -11.87
N ALA A 253 -22.33 7.55 -12.70
CA ALA A 253 -23.46 6.76 -12.24
C ALA A 253 -23.36 5.33 -12.73
N ARG A 254 -23.83 4.37 -11.93
CA ARG A 254 -23.95 2.98 -12.34
C ARG A 254 -25.12 2.83 -13.33
N THR A 255 -24.90 2.20 -14.48
CA THR A 255 -25.95 2.08 -15.50
C THR A 255 -27.12 1.19 -15.08
N SER A 256 -26.87 0.17 -14.26
CA SER A 256 -27.86 -0.82 -13.85
C SER A 256 -28.97 -0.29 -12.92
N ASN A 257 -28.64 0.65 -12.03
CA ASN A 257 -29.57 1.17 -11.01
C ASN A 257 -29.61 2.71 -10.94
N GLN A 258 -28.84 3.42 -11.78
CA GLN A 258 -28.71 4.88 -11.82
C GLN A 258 -28.16 5.52 -10.54
N GLU A 259 -27.56 4.72 -9.64
CA GLU A 259 -26.90 5.21 -8.43
C GLU A 259 -25.72 6.10 -8.80
N GLN A 260 -25.71 7.34 -8.30
CA GLN A 260 -24.57 8.25 -8.43
C GLN A 260 -23.47 7.78 -7.48
N ILE A 261 -22.42 7.17 -8.04
CA ILE A 261 -21.25 6.76 -7.25
C ILE A 261 -20.33 7.95 -6.97
N ILE A 262 -20.26 8.89 -7.92
CA ILE A 262 -19.54 10.16 -7.79
C ILE A 262 -20.47 11.29 -8.23
N ASN A 263 -20.57 12.34 -7.43
CA ASN A 263 -21.25 13.57 -7.79
C ASN A 263 -20.46 14.77 -7.24
N THR A 264 -20.08 15.71 -8.11
CA THR A 264 -19.37 16.93 -7.72
C THR A 264 -20.25 18.19 -7.70
N ASP A 265 -21.55 18.09 -8.04
CA ASP A 265 -22.53 19.18 -7.88
C ASP A 265 -23.05 19.23 -6.44
N VAL A 266 -22.15 19.54 -5.51
CA VAL A 266 -22.42 19.54 -4.07
C VAL A 266 -22.96 20.91 -3.63
N PRO A 267 -24.16 21.00 -3.02
CA PRO A 267 -24.72 22.27 -2.58
C PRO A 267 -23.81 23.03 -1.60
N GLY A 268 -23.57 24.30 -1.90
CA GLY A 268 -22.79 25.21 -1.05
C GLY A 268 -21.27 24.94 -1.04
N VAL A 269 -20.76 24.14 -1.97
CA VAL A 269 -19.33 23.85 -2.12
C VAL A 269 -18.87 24.19 -3.53
N ASN A 270 -17.63 24.62 -3.65
CA ASN A 270 -17.00 24.87 -4.94
C ASN A 270 -16.59 23.53 -5.54
N SER A 271 -17.09 23.22 -6.74
CA SER A 271 -16.91 21.89 -7.33
C SER A 271 -15.48 21.58 -7.78
N LEU A 272 -14.64 22.61 -8.01
CA LEU A 272 -13.27 22.46 -8.48
C LEU A 272 -12.44 23.72 -8.20
N VAL A 273 -11.31 23.55 -7.49
CA VAL A 273 -10.24 24.55 -7.34
C VAL A 273 -8.97 23.99 -7.97
N PHE A 274 -8.23 24.83 -8.71
CA PHE A 274 -7.02 24.39 -9.38
C PHE A 274 -6.00 25.54 -9.42
N GLU A 275 -5.14 25.57 -8.42
CA GLU A 275 -4.03 26.51 -8.25
C GLU A 275 -2.69 25.78 -8.43
N ASP A 276 -1.56 26.49 -8.33
CA ASP A 276 -0.24 25.89 -8.57
C ASP A 276 0.19 24.89 -7.48
N GLN A 277 -0.12 25.19 -6.22
CA GLN A 277 0.21 24.34 -5.07
C GLN A 277 -1.04 23.99 -4.23
N TYR A 278 -2.22 24.01 -4.87
CA TYR A 278 -3.48 23.61 -4.24
C TYR A 278 -4.51 23.19 -5.28
N LEU A 279 -4.96 21.95 -5.20
CA LEU A 279 -6.06 21.39 -5.98
C LEU A 279 -7.12 20.91 -5.00
N GLU A 280 -8.38 21.27 -5.24
CA GLU A 280 -9.51 20.80 -4.42
C GLU A 280 -10.64 20.27 -5.30
N ILE A 281 -11.17 19.10 -4.93
CA ILE A 281 -12.40 18.56 -5.51
C ILE A 281 -13.19 17.79 -4.45
N THR A 282 -14.50 17.99 -4.45
CA THR A 282 -15.41 17.41 -3.46
C THR A 282 -16.42 16.48 -4.12
N PHE A 283 -16.62 15.32 -3.49
CA PHE A 283 -17.62 14.32 -3.84
C PHE A 283 -18.71 14.27 -2.77
N GLU A 284 -19.96 14.22 -3.22
CA GLU A 284 -21.09 13.88 -2.37
C GLU A 284 -21.01 12.42 -1.91
N LEU A 285 -21.28 12.18 -0.62
CA LEU A 285 -21.40 10.85 -0.06
C LEU A 285 -22.85 10.56 0.37
N PRO A 286 -23.27 9.28 0.41
CA PRO A 286 -24.53 8.90 1.05
C PRO A 286 -24.48 9.20 2.56
N HIS A 287 -25.64 9.18 3.22
CA HIS A 287 -25.68 9.21 4.68
C HIS A 287 -25.04 7.95 5.26
N ASP A 288 -24.11 8.11 6.22
CA ASP A 288 -23.37 7.01 6.87
C ASP A 288 -22.57 6.11 5.87
N PRO A 289 -21.63 6.67 5.10
CA PRO A 289 -20.90 5.94 4.05
C PRO A 289 -19.97 4.86 4.61
N TYR A 290 -19.74 3.79 3.84
CA TYR A 290 -18.82 2.70 4.17
C TYR A 290 -17.55 2.80 3.31
N ILE A 291 -16.64 3.69 3.72
CA ILE A 291 -15.37 3.94 3.04
C ILE A 291 -14.23 3.15 3.68
N TYR A 292 -13.41 2.50 2.85
CA TYR A 292 -12.22 1.73 3.22
C TYR A 292 -11.03 2.11 2.33
N GLY A 293 -9.79 1.89 2.78
CA GLY A 293 -8.58 2.39 2.11
C GLY A 293 -8.12 3.74 2.66
N LEU A 294 -7.41 4.54 1.86
CA LEU A 294 -6.71 5.76 2.28
C LEU A 294 -5.70 5.46 3.41
N GLY A 295 -4.57 4.89 3.01
CA GLY A 295 -3.46 4.53 3.92
C GLY A 295 -2.15 5.14 3.44
N GLU A 296 -1.07 5.01 4.19
CA GLU A 296 -0.94 4.19 5.38
C GLU A 296 -1.27 4.96 6.67
N VAL A 297 -1.95 4.30 7.61
CA VAL A 297 -2.41 4.90 8.86
C VAL A 297 -2.83 3.83 9.87
N VAL A 298 -2.61 4.10 11.15
CA VAL A 298 -2.98 3.23 12.27
C VAL A 298 -4.33 3.67 12.83
N ARG A 299 -5.42 2.99 12.43
CA ARG A 299 -6.79 3.29 12.86
C ARG A 299 -7.77 2.16 12.51
N PRO A 300 -9.03 2.21 13.01
CA PRO A 300 -10.11 1.29 12.58
C PRO A 300 -10.29 1.21 11.06
N LEU A 301 -10.80 0.08 10.56
CA LEU A 301 -10.81 -0.22 9.12
C LEU A 301 -11.73 0.73 8.31
N ARG A 302 -12.94 0.94 8.81
CA ARG A 302 -13.94 1.85 8.22
C ARG A 302 -13.59 3.28 8.60
N ARG A 303 -13.53 4.18 7.61
CA ARG A 303 -13.34 5.62 7.85
C ARG A 303 -14.55 6.19 8.60
N ASP A 304 -14.31 7.01 9.62
CA ASP A 304 -15.39 7.57 10.45
C ASP A 304 -16.21 8.59 9.63
N PRO A 305 -17.50 8.31 9.37
CA PRO A 305 -18.37 9.19 8.60
C PRO A 305 -18.71 10.49 9.33
N ARG A 306 -18.47 10.57 10.65
CA ARG A 306 -18.68 11.77 11.47
C ARG A 306 -17.52 12.76 11.36
N GLY A 307 -16.39 12.32 10.81
CA GLY A 307 -15.19 13.12 10.68
C GLY A 307 -13.98 12.24 10.41
N THR A 308 -13.49 12.25 9.17
CA THR A 308 -12.20 11.65 8.82
C THR A 308 -11.29 12.74 8.28
N PHE A 309 -10.05 12.76 8.75
CA PHE A 309 -8.98 13.55 8.16
C PHE A 309 -7.84 12.57 7.88
N GLN A 310 -7.48 12.39 6.61
CA GLN A 310 -6.45 11.45 6.20
C GLN A 310 -5.38 12.16 5.39
N THR A 311 -4.20 12.32 5.97
CA THR A 311 -3.02 12.84 5.29
C THR A 311 -2.29 11.70 4.57
N LEU A 312 -1.84 11.93 3.34
CA LEU A 312 -1.00 11.02 2.56
C LEU A 312 0.34 11.71 2.27
N TRP A 313 1.34 11.36 3.07
CA TRP A 313 2.71 11.86 2.99
C TRP A 313 3.61 10.87 3.73
N ASN A 314 4.54 10.21 3.04
CA ASN A 314 5.39 9.19 3.63
C ASN A 314 6.22 9.80 4.76
N ARG A 315 6.30 9.10 5.88
CA ARG A 315 6.97 9.62 7.08
C ARG A 315 7.41 8.48 7.98
N ASP A 316 8.67 8.56 8.40
CA ASP A 316 9.21 7.70 9.44
C ASP A 316 8.60 8.10 10.79
N ALA A 317 7.59 7.34 11.21
CA ALA A 317 6.87 7.58 12.46
C ALA A 317 6.35 6.27 13.03
N ALA A 318 6.75 5.96 14.27
CA ALA A 318 6.49 4.69 14.95
C ALA A 318 5.01 4.48 15.32
N THR A 319 4.19 4.19 14.32
CA THR A 319 2.75 3.84 14.42
C THR A 319 1.85 4.77 15.26
N PRO A 320 2.00 6.11 15.22
CA PRO A 320 1.01 7.00 15.84
C PRO A 320 -0.40 6.81 15.25
N ILE A 321 -1.41 6.84 16.12
CA ILE A 321 -2.81 6.70 15.73
C ILE A 321 -3.26 7.95 14.96
N ASP A 322 -3.96 7.75 13.85
CA ASP A 322 -4.54 8.80 12.99
C ASP A 322 -3.53 9.79 12.34
N GLU A 323 -2.22 9.49 12.35
CA GLU A 323 -1.18 10.24 11.62
C GLU A 323 -0.79 9.55 10.30
N ASN A 324 -0.17 10.31 9.38
CA ASN A 324 0.53 9.73 8.24
C ASN A 324 1.85 9.06 8.69
N ILE A 325 2.11 7.89 8.11
CA ILE A 325 3.28 7.05 8.40
C ILE A 325 3.96 6.65 7.07
N TYR A 326 4.39 5.40 6.90
CA TYR A 326 5.41 5.01 5.92
C TYR A 326 4.98 5.06 4.44
N GLY A 327 3.73 4.71 4.13
CA GLY A 327 3.22 4.66 2.76
C GLY A 327 2.11 5.66 2.42
N ALA A 328 1.90 5.90 1.12
CA ALA A 328 0.86 6.75 0.57
C ALA A 328 0.03 5.99 -0.49
N GLN A 329 -1.23 5.72 -0.15
CA GLN A 329 -2.17 4.89 -0.90
C GLN A 329 -3.42 5.73 -1.20
N PRO A 330 -3.41 6.55 -2.27
CA PRO A 330 -4.52 7.43 -2.65
C PRO A 330 -5.66 6.66 -3.34
N PHE A 331 -6.06 5.54 -2.74
CA PHE A 331 -7.13 4.66 -3.18
C PHE A 331 -8.14 4.43 -2.05
N TYR A 332 -9.42 4.54 -2.36
CA TYR A 332 -10.48 4.11 -1.47
C TYR A 332 -11.54 3.29 -2.19
N MET A 333 -12.26 2.47 -1.43
CA MET A 333 -13.42 1.72 -1.85
C MET A 333 -14.63 2.11 -1.01
N ASP A 334 -15.77 2.26 -1.67
CA ASP A 334 -17.07 2.56 -1.05
C ASP A 334 -18.05 1.43 -1.35
N VAL A 335 -18.63 0.86 -0.28
CA VAL A 335 -19.58 -0.26 -0.34
C VAL A 335 -20.99 0.26 -0.04
N ARG A 336 -21.88 0.15 -1.02
CA ARG A 336 -23.26 0.65 -0.95
C ARG A 336 -24.25 -0.43 -1.33
N ASN A 337 -25.12 -0.77 -0.38
CA ASN A 337 -26.24 -1.70 -0.58
C ASN A 337 -25.84 -3.01 -1.29
N GLY A 338 -24.66 -3.55 -0.97
CA GLY A 338 -24.15 -4.77 -1.58
C GLY A 338 -23.35 -4.62 -2.86
N THR A 339 -23.33 -3.43 -3.45
CA THR A 339 -22.42 -3.12 -4.55
C THR A 339 -21.23 -2.31 -4.06
N ALA A 340 -20.14 -2.30 -4.80
CA ALA A 340 -18.97 -1.50 -4.49
C ALA A 340 -18.51 -0.66 -5.68
N HIS A 341 -17.73 0.37 -5.38
CA HIS A 341 -16.88 1.04 -6.35
C HIS A 341 -15.58 1.51 -5.68
N GLY A 342 -14.52 1.68 -6.47
CA GLY A 342 -13.24 2.20 -6.03
C GLY A 342 -12.88 3.49 -6.75
N VAL A 343 -12.11 4.33 -6.07
CA VAL A 343 -11.53 5.57 -6.62
C VAL A 343 -10.05 5.60 -6.31
N PHE A 344 -9.23 5.73 -7.35
CA PHE A 344 -7.79 5.91 -7.25
C PHE A 344 -7.41 7.27 -7.84
N LEU A 345 -6.68 8.08 -7.07
CA LEU A 345 -6.05 9.30 -7.57
C LEU A 345 -4.57 9.04 -7.84
N ARG A 346 -4.18 9.00 -9.11
CA ARG A 346 -2.79 8.82 -9.54
C ARG A 346 -1.99 10.12 -9.39
N ASN A 347 -1.70 10.50 -8.15
CA ASN A 347 -0.90 11.67 -7.78
C ASN A 347 -0.04 11.35 -6.54
N SER A 348 1.25 11.72 -6.58
CA SER A 348 2.22 11.45 -5.50
C SER A 348 2.55 12.67 -4.64
N ASN A 349 1.98 13.84 -4.93
CA ASN A 349 2.15 15.02 -4.08
C ASN A 349 1.46 14.81 -2.73
N GLY A 350 1.90 15.56 -1.71
CA GLY A 350 1.22 15.57 -0.41
C GLY A 350 -0.26 15.95 -0.53
N MET A 351 -1.12 15.25 0.19
CA MET A 351 -2.55 15.52 0.13
C MET A 351 -3.28 15.18 1.43
N ASP A 352 -4.40 15.85 1.64
CA ASP A 352 -5.39 15.51 2.65
C ASP A 352 -6.67 15.02 1.97
N VAL A 353 -7.24 13.95 2.49
CA VAL A 353 -8.56 13.44 2.13
C VAL A 353 -9.45 13.51 3.35
N THR A 354 -10.49 14.34 3.29
CA THR A 354 -11.36 14.60 4.44
C THR A 354 -12.78 14.12 4.19
N ILE A 355 -13.38 13.42 5.16
CA ILE A 355 -14.82 13.17 5.22
C ILE A 355 -15.41 14.11 6.25
N THR A 356 -16.28 15.02 5.80
CA THR A 356 -16.97 15.96 6.70
C THR A 356 -18.43 15.58 6.86
N PRO A 357 -18.98 15.64 8.09
CA PRO A 357 -20.38 15.40 8.32
C PRO A 357 -21.22 16.52 7.69
N GLY A 358 -22.45 16.20 7.31
CA GLY A 358 -23.36 17.14 6.67
C GLY A 358 -24.61 16.44 6.16
N ASN A 359 -25.49 17.21 5.52
CA ASN A 359 -26.63 16.67 4.81
C ASN A 359 -26.64 17.23 3.38
N PRO A 360 -25.97 16.57 2.41
CA PRO A 360 -25.25 15.29 2.52
C PRO A 360 -23.83 15.40 3.13
N PRO A 361 -23.24 14.31 3.66
CA PRO A 361 -21.81 14.22 3.97
C PRO A 361 -20.95 14.34 2.70
N LYS A 362 -19.67 14.69 2.88
CA LYS A 362 -18.79 15.05 1.76
C LYS A 362 -17.41 14.43 1.90
N LEU A 363 -16.83 13.94 0.81
CA LEU A 363 -15.42 13.57 0.70
C LEU A 363 -14.69 14.63 -0.11
N THR A 364 -13.62 15.22 0.42
CA THR A 364 -12.85 16.27 -0.28
C THR A 364 -11.40 15.86 -0.40
N TRP A 365 -10.86 15.94 -1.61
CA TRP A 365 -9.44 15.81 -1.90
C TRP A 365 -8.80 17.19 -1.91
N LYS A 366 -7.72 17.38 -1.16
CA LYS A 366 -6.92 18.61 -1.10
C LYS A 366 -5.46 18.26 -1.38
N VAL A 367 -4.95 18.62 -2.55
CA VAL A 367 -3.64 18.15 -3.06
C VAL A 367 -2.72 19.33 -3.30
N ILE A 368 -1.45 19.25 -2.89
CA ILE A 368 -0.53 20.40 -2.97
C ILE A 368 0.21 20.54 -4.31
N GLY A 369 -0.10 19.72 -5.31
CA GLY A 369 0.60 19.76 -6.59
C GLY A 369 0.10 18.72 -7.59
N GLY A 370 0.81 18.63 -8.71
CA GLY A 370 0.46 17.72 -9.81
C GLY A 370 -0.88 18.06 -10.50
N VAL A 371 -1.65 17.03 -10.84
CA VAL A 371 -2.95 17.12 -11.55
C VAL A 371 -4.00 16.21 -10.89
N PHE A 372 -5.27 16.33 -11.29
CA PHE A 372 -6.26 15.31 -10.97
C PHE A 372 -6.25 14.23 -12.05
N ASP A 373 -5.81 13.03 -11.69
CA ASP A 373 -5.70 11.86 -12.58
C ASP A 373 -6.45 10.67 -11.92
N PHE A 374 -7.78 10.66 -12.05
CA PHE A 374 -8.67 9.74 -11.36
C PHE A 374 -8.98 8.49 -12.19
N TYR A 375 -9.03 7.35 -11.51
CA TYR A 375 -9.60 6.10 -11.99
C TYR A 375 -10.79 5.70 -11.12
N PHE A 376 -11.89 5.29 -11.75
CA PHE A 376 -13.08 4.77 -11.10
C PHE A 376 -13.30 3.31 -11.50
N PHE A 377 -13.52 2.44 -10.52
CA PHE A 377 -13.70 0.98 -10.70
C PHE A 377 -15.08 0.58 -10.16
N LEU A 378 -15.96 -0.07 -10.93
CA LEU A 378 -17.40 -0.12 -10.59
C LEU A 378 -17.91 -1.41 -9.94
N GLY A 379 -17.06 -2.35 -9.54
CA GLY A 379 -17.57 -3.63 -9.02
C GLY A 379 -18.40 -4.40 -10.08
N PRO A 380 -19.30 -5.31 -9.70
CA PRO A 380 -20.31 -5.04 -8.68
C PRO A 380 -19.89 -5.39 -7.26
N THR A 381 -19.03 -6.39 -7.04
CA THR A 381 -18.61 -6.78 -5.68
C THR A 381 -17.38 -6.00 -5.22
N PRO A 382 -17.11 -5.90 -3.90
CA PRO A 382 -15.85 -5.38 -3.39
C PRO A 382 -14.61 -6.10 -3.95
N ALA A 383 -14.69 -7.42 -4.14
CA ALA A 383 -13.59 -8.20 -4.72
C ALA A 383 -13.30 -7.79 -6.17
N ASP A 384 -14.34 -7.52 -6.98
CA ASP A 384 -14.19 -7.06 -8.35
C ASP A 384 -13.51 -5.68 -8.42
N VAL A 385 -13.74 -4.81 -7.44
CA VAL A 385 -13.08 -3.49 -7.36
C VAL A 385 -11.58 -3.66 -7.17
N ILE A 386 -11.16 -4.50 -6.21
CA ILE A 386 -9.72 -4.74 -5.95
C ILE A 386 -9.06 -5.47 -7.12
N ALA A 387 -9.78 -6.37 -7.78
CA ALA A 387 -9.29 -7.03 -8.97
C ALA A 387 -9.01 -6.02 -10.10
N GLN A 388 -9.90 -5.06 -10.32
CA GLN A 388 -9.68 -4.02 -11.34
C GLN A 388 -8.57 -3.03 -10.98
N TYR A 389 -8.48 -2.66 -9.70
CA TYR A 389 -7.42 -1.78 -9.19
C TYR A 389 -6.04 -2.41 -9.40
N THR A 390 -5.86 -3.65 -8.95
CA THR A 390 -4.58 -4.37 -9.08
C THR A 390 -4.27 -4.80 -10.51
N GLU A 391 -5.26 -4.97 -11.39
CA GLU A 391 -5.01 -5.09 -12.83
C GLU A 391 -4.32 -3.83 -13.39
N LEU A 392 -4.71 -2.65 -12.95
CA LEU A 392 -4.12 -1.38 -13.38
C LEU A 392 -2.73 -1.16 -12.75
N VAL A 393 -2.63 -1.16 -11.43
CA VAL A 393 -1.38 -0.76 -10.74
C VAL A 393 -0.34 -1.86 -10.67
N GLY A 394 -0.71 -3.09 -11.01
CA GLY A 394 0.14 -4.27 -10.97
C GLY A 394 -0.36 -5.29 -9.95
N ARG A 395 -0.57 -6.53 -10.42
CA ARG A 395 -0.92 -7.66 -9.55
C ARG A 395 0.23 -7.96 -8.59
N PRO A 396 -0.05 -8.39 -7.36
CA PRO A 396 0.99 -8.72 -6.41
C PRO A 396 1.87 -9.88 -6.89
N ALA A 397 3.14 -9.87 -6.48
CA ALA A 397 4.02 -11.01 -6.71
C ALA A 397 3.53 -12.24 -5.93
N LEU A 398 3.62 -13.41 -6.55
CA LEU A 398 3.48 -14.67 -5.83
C LEU A 398 4.75 -14.85 -4.97
N PRO A 399 4.67 -14.90 -3.62
CA PRO A 399 5.85 -15.08 -2.79
C PRO A 399 6.49 -16.47 -3.00
N PRO A 400 7.79 -16.65 -2.70
CA PRO A 400 8.32 -17.98 -2.52
C PRO A 400 7.61 -18.66 -1.33
N TYR A 401 7.36 -19.96 -1.41
CA TYR A 401 6.54 -20.68 -0.43
C TYR A 401 7.11 -20.58 1.00
N TRP A 402 8.44 -20.54 1.13
CA TRP A 402 9.11 -20.38 2.43
C TRP A 402 8.81 -19.04 3.09
N ALA A 403 8.50 -17.97 2.34
CA ALA A 403 8.13 -16.68 2.91
C ALA A 403 6.82 -16.70 3.73
N LEU A 404 6.07 -17.82 3.64
CA LEU A 404 4.88 -18.05 4.43
C LEU A 404 5.18 -18.74 5.77
N GLY A 405 6.42 -19.17 6.01
CA GLY A 405 6.84 -19.77 7.28
C GLY A 405 6.91 -18.79 8.44
N TYR A 406 7.56 -19.19 9.53
CA TYR A 406 7.82 -18.32 10.69
C TYR A 406 9.17 -17.61 10.59
N HIS A 407 9.15 -16.29 10.77
CA HIS A 407 10.33 -15.43 10.70
C HIS A 407 10.69 -14.90 12.10
N GLN A 408 11.96 -15.03 12.51
CA GLN A 408 12.47 -14.44 13.75
C GLN A 408 13.48 -13.34 13.44
N CYS A 409 13.26 -12.18 14.05
CA CYS A 409 14.13 -11.01 13.95
C CYS A 409 14.30 -10.35 15.33
N ARG A 410 15.35 -9.54 15.46
CA ARG A 410 15.53 -8.54 16.51
C ARG A 410 16.55 -7.52 16.02
N TRP A 411 16.29 -6.24 16.28
CA TRP A 411 17.34 -5.24 16.35
C TRP A 411 18.13 -5.47 17.63
N GLY A 412 19.42 -5.82 17.57
CA GLY A 412 20.26 -6.10 18.73
C GLY A 412 20.80 -7.53 18.82
N TYR A 413 20.77 -8.33 17.76
CA TYR A 413 21.56 -9.57 17.75
C TYR A 413 23.03 -9.21 17.58
N HIS A 414 23.76 -9.08 18.69
CA HIS A 414 25.08 -8.41 18.67
C HIS A 414 26.20 -9.16 17.94
N ASN A 415 26.10 -10.49 17.75
CA ASN A 415 27.10 -11.30 17.06
C ASN A 415 26.54 -12.67 16.62
N LEU A 416 27.29 -13.38 15.77
CA LEU A 416 26.92 -14.70 15.25
C LEU A 416 26.70 -15.77 16.34
N SER A 417 27.42 -15.73 17.46
CA SER A 417 27.21 -16.71 18.56
C SER A 417 25.80 -16.60 19.14
N THR A 418 25.31 -15.37 19.31
CA THR A 418 23.92 -15.13 19.72
C THR A 418 22.92 -15.73 18.74
N LEU A 419 23.15 -15.60 17.43
CA LEU A 419 22.24 -16.17 16.41
C LEU A 419 22.28 -17.69 16.38
N TYR A 420 23.46 -18.30 16.47
CA TYR A 420 23.57 -19.76 16.63
C TYR A 420 22.80 -20.23 17.86
N ASN A 421 22.88 -19.50 18.98
CA ASN A 421 22.13 -19.80 20.18
C ASN A 421 20.61 -19.69 19.95
N VAL A 422 20.13 -18.60 19.34
CA VAL A 422 18.70 -18.43 19.00
C VAL A 422 18.19 -19.60 18.17
N VAL A 423 18.87 -19.94 17.06
CA VAL A 423 18.50 -21.08 16.21
C VAL A 423 18.48 -22.39 17.00
N SER A 424 19.47 -22.61 17.86
CA SER A 424 19.52 -23.81 18.71
C SER A 424 18.39 -23.87 19.72
N GLU A 425 17.96 -22.74 20.28
CA GLU A 425 16.88 -22.67 21.27
C GLU A 425 15.52 -22.93 20.64
N PHE A 426 15.26 -22.48 19.41
CA PHE A 426 14.08 -22.89 18.64
C PHE A 426 14.04 -24.41 18.45
N ARG A 427 15.17 -25.02 18.09
CA ARG A 427 15.30 -26.47 17.93
C ARG A 427 15.09 -27.20 19.26
N ASN A 428 15.73 -26.76 20.34
CA ASN A 428 15.62 -27.35 21.68
C ASN A 428 14.18 -27.33 22.21
N HIS A 429 13.39 -26.33 21.83
CA HIS A 429 12.00 -26.16 22.25
C HIS A 429 10.97 -26.68 21.23
N ASN A 430 11.42 -27.33 20.15
CA ASN A 430 10.58 -27.86 19.06
C ASN A 430 9.64 -26.81 18.44
N ILE A 431 10.12 -25.58 18.24
CA ILE A 431 9.38 -24.48 17.62
C ILE A 431 9.82 -24.36 16.15
N PRO A 432 8.89 -24.42 15.16
CA PRO A 432 9.23 -24.17 13.77
C PRO A 432 9.94 -22.83 13.58
N LEU A 433 10.99 -22.83 12.76
CA LEU A 433 11.77 -21.65 12.43
C LEU A 433 12.15 -21.73 10.97
N GLU A 434 11.56 -20.87 10.14
CA GLU A 434 11.83 -20.84 8.71
C GLU A 434 13.00 -19.91 8.37
N THR A 435 13.00 -18.72 8.96
CA THR A 435 13.89 -17.64 8.53
C THR A 435 14.43 -16.87 9.73
N ILE A 436 15.75 -16.68 9.73
CA ILE A 436 16.44 -15.79 10.65
C ILE A 436 16.75 -14.48 9.93
N TRP A 437 16.58 -13.38 10.66
CA TRP A 437 16.81 -12.04 10.15
C TRP A 437 17.90 -11.37 10.96
N ASN A 438 18.73 -10.58 10.28
CA ASN A 438 19.57 -9.60 10.93
C ASN A 438 19.14 -8.18 10.55
N ASP A 439 18.93 -7.40 11.60
CA ASP A 439 18.88 -5.95 11.55
C ASP A 439 20.31 -5.36 11.40
N LEU A 440 20.46 -4.04 11.57
CA LEU A 440 21.65 -3.25 11.32
C LEU A 440 22.93 -3.74 12.02
N ASP A 441 22.83 -4.58 13.06
CA ASP A 441 23.96 -5.04 13.88
C ASP A 441 25.02 -5.82 13.10
N TYR A 442 24.65 -6.39 11.95
CA TYR A 442 25.61 -7.12 11.10
C TYR A 442 26.59 -6.18 10.39
N MET A 443 26.24 -4.89 10.24
CA MET A 443 27.00 -3.91 9.49
C MET A 443 28.17 -3.34 10.29
N GLU A 444 29.21 -2.89 9.59
CA GLU A 444 30.33 -2.15 10.19
C GLU A 444 29.90 -0.70 10.49
N GLY A 445 29.55 -0.41 11.74
CA GLY A 445 29.13 0.94 12.14
C GLY A 445 27.91 1.43 11.36
N PHE A 446 26.95 0.51 11.12
CA PHE A 446 25.70 0.74 10.39
C PHE A 446 25.90 1.20 8.93
N LYS A 447 27.08 0.98 8.34
CA LYS A 447 27.33 1.25 6.92
C LYS A 447 26.73 0.13 6.08
N ASP A 448 25.82 0.47 5.17
CA ASP A 448 25.32 -0.47 4.16
C ASP A 448 26.45 -1.20 3.43
N PHE A 449 26.14 -2.34 2.84
CA PHE A 449 27.09 -3.10 2.00
C PHE A 449 28.37 -3.55 2.72
N THR A 450 28.36 -3.59 4.05
CA THR A 450 29.49 -4.04 4.87
C THR A 450 29.11 -5.21 5.78
N TRP A 451 30.13 -5.89 6.30
CA TRP A 451 30.00 -6.89 7.36
C TRP A 451 30.94 -6.48 8.49
N ASN A 452 30.45 -6.47 9.73
CA ASN A 452 31.28 -6.15 10.89
C ASN A 452 32.41 -7.18 11.04
N SER A 453 33.67 -6.76 10.90
CA SER A 453 34.81 -7.67 10.86
C SER A 453 35.09 -8.45 12.16
N ILE A 454 34.44 -8.09 13.28
CA ILE A 454 34.61 -8.73 14.58
C ILE A 454 33.39 -9.61 14.91
N ASN A 455 32.19 -9.03 14.88
CA ASN A 455 30.97 -9.68 15.33
C ASN A 455 30.28 -10.51 14.23
N TYR A 456 30.49 -10.11 12.97
CA TYR A 456 29.94 -10.75 11.77
C TYR A 456 31.01 -10.89 10.67
N PRO A 457 32.15 -11.57 10.94
CA PRO A 457 33.17 -11.74 9.91
C PRO A 457 32.57 -12.46 8.70
N ARG A 458 32.73 -11.90 7.50
CA ARG A 458 32.07 -12.37 6.27
C ARG A 458 32.15 -13.89 6.05
N GLU A 459 33.32 -14.49 6.27
CA GLU A 459 33.50 -15.94 6.10
C GLU A 459 32.70 -16.76 7.13
N GLU A 460 32.55 -16.27 8.35
CA GLU A 460 31.74 -16.91 9.38
C GLU A 460 30.24 -16.70 9.13
N VAL A 461 29.84 -15.55 8.58
CA VAL A 461 28.47 -15.33 8.11
C VAL A 461 28.13 -16.33 7.01
N ALA A 462 29.01 -16.52 6.02
CA ALA A 462 28.81 -17.51 4.97
C ALA A 462 28.61 -18.93 5.54
N LYS A 463 29.40 -19.31 6.55
CA LYS A 463 29.23 -20.61 7.25
C LYS A 463 27.90 -20.69 7.99
N PHE A 464 27.49 -19.62 8.67
CA PHE A 464 26.20 -19.56 9.36
C PHE A 464 25.04 -19.72 8.37
N VAL A 465 25.05 -18.99 7.26
CA VAL A 465 24.04 -19.10 6.19
C VAL A 465 24.01 -20.52 5.60
N ASN A 466 25.17 -21.11 5.28
CA ASN A 466 25.22 -22.50 4.82
C ASN A 466 24.65 -23.47 5.86
N THR A 467 24.88 -23.22 7.16
CA THR A 467 24.30 -24.04 8.24
C THR A 467 22.77 -23.93 8.25
N LEU A 468 22.21 -22.74 8.01
CA LEU A 468 20.76 -22.57 7.88
C LEU A 468 20.23 -23.33 6.67
N HIS A 469 20.87 -23.20 5.50
CA HIS A 469 20.48 -23.91 4.28
C HIS A 469 20.53 -25.43 4.41
N GLU A 470 21.55 -25.99 5.08
CA GLU A 470 21.63 -27.42 5.40
C GLU A 470 20.45 -27.93 6.26
N ASN A 471 19.77 -27.01 6.96
CA ASN A 471 18.61 -27.29 7.80
C ASN A 471 17.28 -26.86 7.15
N ASP A 472 17.25 -26.58 5.85
CA ASP A 472 16.08 -26.05 5.11
C ASP A 472 15.57 -24.69 5.67
N GLN A 473 16.46 -23.85 6.21
CA GLN A 473 16.15 -22.52 6.76
C GLN A 473 16.76 -21.41 5.90
N HIS A 474 16.29 -20.18 6.08
CA HIS A 474 16.64 -19.03 5.24
C HIS A 474 17.21 -17.88 6.07
N TYR A 475 17.94 -16.97 5.40
CA TYR A 475 18.55 -15.80 6.01
C TYR A 475 18.23 -14.52 5.25
N VAL A 476 17.74 -13.51 5.98
CA VAL A 476 17.36 -12.20 5.44
C VAL A 476 18.09 -11.10 6.20
N VAL A 477 18.49 -10.04 5.49
CA VAL A 477 19.23 -8.91 6.06
C VAL A 477 18.59 -7.60 5.63
N ILE A 478 18.60 -6.62 6.55
CA ILE A 478 18.23 -5.23 6.27
C ILE A 478 19.25 -4.55 5.35
N VAL A 479 18.82 -3.56 4.57
CA VAL A 479 19.67 -2.60 3.87
C VAL A 479 18.92 -1.28 3.81
N ASP A 480 19.62 -0.18 4.06
CA ASP A 480 19.05 1.16 4.03
C ASP A 480 19.47 1.91 2.76
N PRO A 481 18.74 2.98 2.38
CA PRO A 481 19.14 3.87 1.30
C PRO A 481 20.24 4.88 1.71
N GLY A 482 20.49 5.06 3.01
CA GLY A 482 21.37 6.11 3.53
C GLY A 482 22.87 5.79 3.44
N ILE A 483 23.56 6.23 2.38
CA ILE A 483 24.98 5.94 2.18
C ILE A 483 25.86 6.91 2.97
N LYS A 484 26.56 6.40 3.99
CA LYS A 484 27.49 7.19 4.85
C LYS A 484 28.49 8.01 4.05
N ILE A 485 28.64 9.28 4.41
CA ILE A 485 29.68 10.17 3.86
C ILE A 485 31.00 9.88 4.56
N GLU A 486 31.84 9.03 3.96
CA GLU A 486 33.13 8.63 4.54
C GLU A 486 34.17 8.39 3.43
N ARG A 487 35.35 9.03 3.52
CA ARG A 487 36.45 8.76 2.58
C ARG A 487 37.01 7.36 2.81
N GLY A 488 37.35 6.65 1.75
CA GLY A 488 37.77 5.24 1.81
C GLY A 488 36.61 4.24 1.90
N TYR A 489 35.37 4.70 2.05
CA TYR A 489 34.19 3.84 1.98
C TYR A 489 33.73 3.68 0.53
N TRP A 490 33.88 2.47 -0.01
CA TRP A 490 33.70 2.20 -1.45
C TRP A 490 32.32 2.60 -1.99
N ALA A 491 31.23 2.30 -1.27
CA ALA A 491 29.89 2.59 -1.76
C ALA A 491 29.68 4.12 -1.91
N TYR A 492 30.14 4.89 -0.92
CA TYR A 492 30.15 6.34 -1.02
C TYR A 492 31.01 6.85 -2.20
N GLU A 493 32.26 6.40 -2.30
CA GLU A 493 33.17 6.87 -3.36
C GLU A 493 32.66 6.55 -4.77
N GLU A 494 32.11 5.35 -4.97
CA GLU A 494 31.55 4.93 -6.25
C GLU A 494 30.23 5.68 -6.56
N GLY A 495 29.40 5.95 -5.54
CA GLY A 495 28.21 6.77 -5.69
C GLY A 495 28.53 8.21 -6.10
N VAL A 496 29.54 8.83 -5.46
CA VAL A 496 30.03 10.16 -5.85
C VAL A 496 30.56 10.16 -7.29
N LYS A 497 31.39 9.17 -7.63
CA LYS A 497 31.99 9.03 -8.96
C LYS A 497 30.96 8.85 -10.08
N ARG A 498 29.88 8.11 -9.81
CA ARG A 498 28.75 7.93 -10.75
C ARG A 498 27.72 9.06 -10.70
N ASN A 499 27.88 10.00 -9.78
CA ASN A 499 26.99 11.15 -9.60
C ASN A 499 25.52 10.73 -9.36
N ILE A 500 25.29 9.68 -8.56
CA ILE A 500 23.97 9.05 -8.35
C ILE A 500 23.16 9.63 -7.20
N PHE A 501 23.73 10.52 -6.38
CA PHE A 501 23.02 11.03 -5.22
C PHE A 501 22.07 12.19 -5.56
N ILE A 502 20.94 12.27 -4.85
CA ILE A 502 19.99 13.39 -4.90
C ILE A 502 20.73 14.71 -4.65
N LYS A 503 20.34 15.78 -5.34
CA LYS A 503 20.98 17.09 -5.24
C LYS A 503 20.16 18.06 -4.42
N ASN A 504 20.81 18.95 -3.66
CA ASN A 504 20.15 20.12 -3.09
C ASN A 504 19.92 21.21 -4.17
N ALA A 505 19.24 22.29 -3.82
CA ALA A 505 18.96 23.41 -4.73
C ALA A 505 20.22 24.07 -5.34
N LYS A 506 21.40 23.90 -4.72
CA LYS A 506 22.70 24.41 -5.19
C LYS A 506 23.43 23.41 -6.11
N GLY A 507 22.83 22.26 -6.41
CA GLY A 507 23.41 21.22 -7.27
C GLY A 507 24.47 20.34 -6.59
N LYS A 508 24.62 20.42 -5.26
CA LYS A 508 25.52 19.53 -4.48
C LYS A 508 24.74 18.30 -4.01
N ASN A 509 25.42 17.19 -3.69
CA ASN A 509 24.76 16.05 -3.04
C ASN A 509 24.09 16.53 -1.76
N ILE A 510 22.79 16.25 -1.61
CA ILE A 510 22.07 16.61 -0.39
C ILE A 510 22.56 15.74 0.76
N ILE A 511 22.78 16.37 1.91
CA ILE A 511 23.25 15.70 3.12
C ILE A 511 22.07 15.52 4.07
N GLY A 512 21.75 14.28 4.42
CA GLY A 512 20.87 13.95 5.54
C GLY A 512 21.62 13.21 6.63
N GLN A 513 20.86 12.63 7.56
CA GLN A 513 21.42 11.85 8.66
C GLN A 513 20.51 10.68 9.00
N VAL A 514 21.09 9.48 9.10
CA VAL A 514 20.44 8.25 9.60
C VAL A 514 21.47 7.44 10.41
N TRP A 515 21.30 6.11 10.53
CA TRP A 515 22.07 5.22 11.39
C TRP A 515 23.61 5.39 11.35
N PRO A 516 24.28 5.37 10.17
CA PRO A 516 25.73 5.53 10.11
C PRO A 516 26.23 6.98 10.33
N GLY A 517 25.36 7.95 10.59
CA GLY A 517 25.68 9.38 10.70
C GLY A 517 25.24 10.15 9.45
N PHE A 518 26.06 11.09 8.97
CA PHE A 518 25.74 11.87 7.78
C PHE A 518 25.76 11.02 6.51
N THR A 519 24.72 11.14 5.70
CA THR A 519 24.48 10.29 4.52
C THR A 519 24.13 11.09 3.26
N ASN A 520 24.42 10.49 2.11
CA ASN A 520 23.80 10.85 0.83
C ASN A 520 22.86 9.73 0.40
N PHE A 521 21.86 10.08 -0.42
CA PHE A 521 20.79 9.16 -0.79
C PHE A 521 20.77 8.90 -2.30
N PRO A 522 20.77 7.62 -2.75
CA PRO A 522 20.64 7.26 -4.14
C PRO A 522 19.39 7.87 -4.76
N ASP A 523 19.55 8.41 -5.97
CA ASP A 523 18.47 8.94 -6.77
C ASP A 523 18.00 7.88 -7.77
N TRP A 524 16.81 7.33 -7.56
CA TRP A 524 16.23 6.28 -8.40
C TRP A 524 15.91 6.74 -9.82
N PHE A 525 15.85 8.05 -10.09
CA PHE A 525 15.68 8.59 -11.44
C PHE A 525 16.99 8.68 -12.24
N ASN A 526 18.15 8.48 -11.59
CA ASN A 526 19.42 8.43 -12.29
C ASN A 526 19.65 7.04 -12.89
N LYS A 527 19.86 6.99 -14.22
CA LYS A 527 20.10 5.77 -14.99
C LYS A 527 21.25 4.88 -14.49
N ASP A 528 22.23 5.45 -13.78
CA ASP A 528 23.38 4.71 -13.27
C ASP A 528 23.14 4.15 -11.85
N THR A 529 22.05 4.54 -11.18
CA THR A 529 21.71 4.12 -9.82
C THR A 529 21.39 2.63 -9.75
N GLU A 530 20.60 2.08 -10.68
CA GLU A 530 20.32 0.64 -10.72
C GLU A 530 21.61 -0.18 -10.82
N LYS A 531 22.54 0.24 -11.69
CA LYS A 531 23.84 -0.42 -11.84
C LYS A 531 24.68 -0.26 -10.57
N TYR A 532 24.69 0.92 -9.95
CA TYR A 532 25.37 1.15 -8.68
C TYR A 532 24.82 0.23 -7.58
N TRP A 533 23.50 0.16 -7.43
CA TRP A 533 22.82 -0.67 -6.44
C TRP A 533 23.19 -2.15 -6.61
N GLY A 534 23.11 -2.66 -7.84
CA GLY A 534 23.53 -4.04 -8.14
C GLY A 534 25.01 -4.31 -7.89
N ASP A 535 25.91 -3.40 -8.26
CA ASP A 535 27.35 -3.56 -8.03
C ASP A 535 27.67 -3.53 -6.51
N SER A 536 26.93 -2.73 -5.73
CA SER A 536 27.06 -2.65 -4.27
C SER A 536 26.60 -3.92 -3.57
N ILE A 537 25.43 -4.43 -3.93
CA ILE A 537 24.90 -5.70 -3.40
C ILE A 537 25.85 -6.85 -3.77
N GLU A 538 26.35 -6.90 -5.01
CA GLU A 538 27.26 -7.95 -5.47
C GLU A 538 28.58 -7.97 -4.68
N LYS A 539 29.16 -6.79 -4.44
CA LYS A 539 30.39 -6.66 -3.65
C LYS A 539 30.18 -7.03 -2.18
N TRP A 540 29.03 -6.64 -1.62
CA TRP A 540 28.66 -6.89 -0.23
C TRP A 540 28.46 -8.39 0.04
N LEU A 541 27.66 -9.03 -0.81
CA LEU A 541 27.24 -10.43 -0.68
C LEU A 541 28.24 -11.42 -1.27
N TYR A 542 29.43 -10.98 -1.68
CA TYR A 542 30.45 -11.87 -2.22
C TYR A 542 30.71 -13.06 -1.27
N ASN A 543 30.38 -14.27 -1.74
CA ASN A 543 30.41 -15.54 -1.00
C ASN A 543 29.43 -15.68 0.19
N VAL A 544 28.42 -14.84 0.31
CA VAL A 544 27.33 -14.96 1.30
C VAL A 544 26.00 -15.10 0.55
N ASP A 545 25.39 -16.28 0.62
CA ASP A 545 24.20 -16.63 -0.16
C ASP A 545 22.90 -16.33 0.62
N ILE A 546 22.57 -15.05 0.81
CA ILE A 546 21.32 -14.66 1.50
C ILE A 546 20.07 -14.98 0.65
N ASP A 547 18.91 -15.12 1.29
CA ASP A 547 17.66 -15.57 0.64
C ASP A 547 16.67 -14.45 0.33
N GLY A 548 16.85 -13.26 0.92
CA GLY A 548 16.03 -12.09 0.65
C GLY A 548 16.54 -10.82 1.30
N LEU A 549 15.90 -9.70 0.98
CA LEU A 549 16.28 -8.37 1.44
C LEU A 549 15.13 -7.68 2.16
N TRP A 550 15.48 -6.93 3.20
CA TRP A 550 14.61 -6.00 3.87
C TRP A 550 15.11 -4.59 3.56
N ILE A 551 14.33 -3.81 2.82
CA ILE A 551 14.66 -2.41 2.53
C ILE A 551 13.90 -1.51 3.50
N ASP A 552 14.63 -0.72 4.29
CA ASP A 552 14.08 0.08 5.38
C ASP A 552 14.47 1.56 5.27
N MET A 553 13.91 2.40 6.12
CA MET A 553 14.22 3.84 6.20
C MET A 553 13.90 4.62 4.91
N ASN A 554 13.01 4.08 4.06
CA ASN A 554 12.88 4.48 2.67
C ASN A 554 11.63 5.31 2.32
N GLU A 555 11.10 6.07 3.28
CA GLU A 555 10.05 7.05 3.05
C GLU A 555 10.38 8.15 2.03
N LEU A 556 11.57 8.77 1.97
CA LEU A 556 12.85 8.52 2.64
C LEU A 556 13.00 9.19 4.01
N ALA A 557 13.51 8.46 5.00
CA ALA A 557 13.80 8.99 6.33
C ALA A 557 15.10 9.79 6.40
N SER A 558 15.08 10.90 7.14
CA SER A 558 16.27 11.66 7.55
C SER A 558 16.01 12.34 8.88
N TRP A 559 16.92 12.22 9.85
CA TRP A 559 16.77 12.88 11.15
C TRP A 559 17.10 14.38 11.12
N CYS A 560 17.64 14.86 10.00
CA CYS A 560 17.70 16.29 9.71
C CYS A 560 16.36 16.76 9.16
N LYS A 561 15.93 17.97 9.58
CA LYS A 561 14.85 18.68 8.93
C LYS A 561 15.37 19.26 7.60
N GLY A 562 15.10 18.58 6.50
CA GLY A 562 15.65 18.93 5.19
C GLY A 562 17.12 18.55 5.04
N GLU A 563 17.98 19.51 4.71
CA GLU A 563 19.43 19.31 4.56
C GLU A 563 20.17 19.59 5.87
N CYS A 564 21.05 18.68 6.30
CA CYS A 564 21.91 18.92 7.46
C CYS A 564 22.90 20.06 7.18
N MET A 565 22.99 21.02 8.09
CA MET A 565 24.03 22.04 8.05
C MET A 565 25.33 21.47 8.61
N VAL A 566 26.25 21.13 7.71
CA VAL A 566 27.62 20.80 8.08
C VAL A 566 28.42 22.09 8.02
N ASP A 567 28.70 22.70 9.18
CA ASP A 567 29.77 23.69 9.27
C ASP A 567 31.07 22.97 8.94
N ILE A 568 31.58 23.21 7.73
CA ILE A 568 32.87 22.68 7.29
C ILE A 568 33.94 23.40 8.12
N ILE A 569 34.21 22.90 9.32
CA ILE A 569 35.51 23.08 9.93
C ILE A 569 36.41 22.11 9.16
N GLU A 570 37.12 22.65 8.18
CA GLU A 570 38.27 21.97 7.58
C GLU A 570 39.10 21.35 8.72
N ASP A 571 39.25 20.02 8.67
CA ASP A 571 40.07 19.19 9.56
C ASP A 571 39.53 18.73 10.94
N GLN A 572 38.22 18.78 11.22
CA GLN A 572 37.65 18.01 12.35
C GLN A 572 36.43 17.17 11.96
N ILE A 573 36.72 15.95 11.49
CA ILE A 573 35.79 14.82 11.56
C ILE A 573 35.49 14.62 13.06
N PHE A 574 34.26 14.90 13.50
CA PHE A 574 33.86 14.54 14.87
C PHE A 574 34.10 13.04 15.06
N PRO A 575 34.85 12.64 16.09
CA PRO A 575 35.20 11.26 16.30
C PRO A 575 33.95 10.49 16.73
N TYR A 576 33.55 9.55 15.87
CA TYR A 576 33.39 8.14 16.22
C TYR A 576 32.81 7.87 17.62
N VAL A 577 31.55 7.43 17.70
CA VAL A 577 31.18 6.45 18.74
C VAL A 577 31.81 5.13 18.30
N SER A 578 32.84 4.70 19.03
CA SER A 578 33.59 3.52 18.64
C SER A 578 32.81 2.24 18.91
N ALA A 579 32.70 1.40 17.88
CA ALA A 579 32.16 0.04 17.95
C ALA A 579 33.05 -0.94 18.75
N ASN A 580 33.85 -0.45 19.72
CA ASN A 580 34.73 -1.26 20.58
C ASN A 580 34.53 -1.02 22.07
N ASP A 581 33.55 -0.24 22.51
CA ASP A 581 33.20 -0.20 23.93
C ASP A 581 32.32 -1.41 24.29
N GLN A 582 32.93 -2.41 24.93
CA GLN A 582 32.27 -3.55 25.60
C GLN A 582 31.42 -3.12 26.83
N LYS A 583 30.73 -1.98 26.75
CA LYS A 583 29.80 -1.50 27.77
C LYS A 583 28.53 -0.99 27.08
N LEU A 584 27.68 -1.95 26.72
CA LEU A 584 26.29 -1.70 26.33
C LEU A 584 25.43 -1.09 27.46
N ASP A 585 25.99 -0.88 28.66
CA ASP A 585 25.27 -0.34 29.82
C ASP A 585 25.14 1.19 29.85
N ASN A 586 25.81 1.93 28.94
CA ASN A 586 25.82 3.40 28.97
C ASN A 586 25.60 4.02 27.58
N ILE A 587 24.55 3.59 26.87
CA ILE A 587 23.93 4.47 25.88
C ILE A 587 23.38 5.65 26.69
N PRO A 588 23.83 6.90 26.48
CA PRO A 588 23.12 8.03 27.07
C PRO A 588 21.67 7.91 26.61
N PRO A 589 20.66 8.07 27.48
CA PRO A 589 19.27 8.02 27.04
C PRO A 589 19.18 8.94 25.83
N PHE A 590 18.86 8.38 24.66
CA PHE A 590 18.65 9.14 23.45
C PHE A 590 17.72 10.27 23.85
N ILE A 591 18.24 11.49 23.76
CA ILE A 591 17.52 12.67 24.17
C ILE A 591 16.37 12.83 23.17
N TRP A 592 15.20 12.29 23.51
CA TRP A 592 13.89 12.75 23.05
C TRP A 592 13.63 14.17 23.61
N ASN A 593 14.52 15.13 23.35
CA ASN A 593 14.18 16.52 23.56
C ASN A 593 13.37 16.97 22.35
N ASN A 594 12.06 16.83 22.51
CA ASN A 594 11.08 17.73 21.94
C ASN A 594 11.40 19.17 22.38
N GLU A 595 12.37 19.82 21.74
CA GLU A 595 12.37 21.27 21.64
C GLU A 595 12.69 21.67 20.20
N PRO A 596 11.76 22.33 19.48
CA PRO A 596 12.08 22.94 18.21
C PRO A 596 13.06 24.08 18.51
N GLY A 597 14.34 23.86 18.24
CA GLY A 597 15.35 24.92 18.31
C GLY A 597 14.86 26.11 17.50
N SER A 598 14.55 27.22 18.18
CA SER A 598 14.08 28.44 17.53
C SER A 598 15.22 29.03 16.71
N ILE A 599 15.24 28.73 15.40
CA ILE A 599 16.09 29.42 14.45
C ILE A 599 15.23 30.52 13.81
N THR A 600 15.55 31.75 14.16
CA THR A 600 14.94 32.94 13.56
C THR A 600 15.47 33.11 12.14
N PHE A 601 14.63 32.79 11.14
CA PHE A 601 14.91 33.13 9.75
C PHE A 601 14.59 34.61 9.51
N THR A 602 15.61 35.40 9.19
CA THR A 602 15.41 36.73 8.59
C THR A 602 15.22 36.54 7.09
N THR A 603 13.96 36.40 6.65
CA THR A 603 13.61 36.38 5.23
C THR A 603 13.55 37.82 4.70
N THR A 604 14.57 38.21 3.95
CA THR A 604 14.48 39.37 3.05
C THR A 604 14.53 38.87 1.62
N THR A 605 13.39 38.51 1.03
CA THR A 605 13.10 38.64 -0.42
C THR A 605 11.67 38.19 -0.74
N MET A 606 11.01 38.97 -1.60
CA MET A 606 9.66 38.82 -2.14
C MET A 606 9.44 37.49 -2.90
N TYR A 607 8.27 36.87 -2.73
CA TYR A 607 7.70 35.75 -3.52
C TYR A 607 8.71 34.75 -4.10
N ASN A 608 9.29 33.93 -3.23
CA ASN A 608 9.76 32.59 -3.57
C ASN A 608 9.12 31.68 -2.52
N SER A 609 8.06 30.94 -2.86
CA SER A 609 7.36 30.10 -1.88
C SER A 609 8.31 29.01 -1.38
N ASN A 610 8.49 28.95 -0.07
CA ASN A 610 9.21 27.87 0.57
C ASN A 610 8.45 26.55 0.30
N LEU A 611 8.99 25.65 -0.52
CA LEU A 611 8.34 24.38 -0.85
C LEU A 611 8.15 23.47 0.38
N ASN A 612 8.97 23.64 1.42
CA ASN A 612 8.83 22.90 2.69
C ASN A 612 7.61 23.36 3.49
N GLU A 613 7.13 24.58 3.23
CA GLU A 613 5.92 25.15 3.83
C GLU A 613 5.01 25.70 2.72
N PRO A 614 4.34 24.82 1.97
CA PRO A 614 3.43 25.25 0.91
C PRO A 614 2.30 26.12 1.48
N PRO A 615 1.67 26.97 0.65
CA PRO A 615 0.58 27.84 1.10
C PRO A 615 -0.57 27.08 1.79
N TYR A 616 -0.96 25.91 1.27
CA TYR A 616 -1.80 24.95 1.99
C TYR A 616 -0.93 23.94 2.74
N LYS A 617 -0.95 24.01 4.07
CA LYS A 617 -0.26 23.04 4.92
C LYS A 617 -1.14 21.81 5.12
N ILE A 618 -0.76 20.69 4.51
CA ILE A 618 -1.38 19.39 4.79
C ILE A 618 -1.23 19.03 6.27
N ASN A 619 -2.05 18.12 6.79
CA ASN A 619 -2.00 17.74 8.20
C ASN A 619 -0.89 16.71 8.49
N ASN A 620 0.33 17.00 8.04
CA ASN A 620 1.52 16.15 8.27
C ASN A 620 1.79 16.01 9.78
N GLY A 621 1.92 14.77 10.24
CA GLY A 621 2.10 14.41 11.66
C GLY A 621 0.98 14.89 12.58
N ALA A 622 -0.25 15.04 12.06
CA ALA A 622 -1.42 15.59 12.75
C ALA A 622 -1.24 16.98 13.41
N ALA A 623 -0.14 17.66 13.10
CA ALA A 623 0.26 18.95 13.65
C ALA A 623 0.62 19.97 12.56
N ARG A 624 0.31 19.66 11.29
CA ARG A 624 0.69 20.45 10.10
C ARG A 624 2.19 20.76 10.07
N LEU A 625 2.99 19.74 10.39
CA LEU A 625 4.44 19.85 10.36
C LEU A 625 4.92 20.24 8.95
N PRO A 626 6.01 21.01 8.82
CA PRO A 626 6.66 21.24 7.52
C PRO A 626 6.95 19.93 6.79
N LEU A 627 6.90 19.95 5.46
CA LEU A 627 7.00 18.73 4.64
C LEU A 627 8.36 18.03 4.76
N ASP A 628 9.41 18.78 5.09
CA ASP A 628 10.78 18.32 5.32
C ASP A 628 11.01 17.75 6.74
N SER A 629 9.95 17.55 7.52
CA SER A 629 10.04 16.97 8.85
C SER A 629 10.31 15.47 8.76
N LEU A 630 11.48 15.04 9.26
CA LEU A 630 11.98 13.67 9.18
C LEU A 630 12.29 13.19 7.75
N THR A 631 12.54 14.11 6.81
CA THR A 631 12.89 13.79 5.43
C THR A 631 13.73 14.91 4.79
N LEU A 632 14.00 14.80 3.49
CA LEU A 632 14.80 15.75 2.72
C LEU A 632 14.07 17.07 2.45
N SER A 633 14.81 18.07 1.96
CA SER A 633 14.23 19.35 1.56
C SER A 633 13.40 19.17 0.29
N MET A 634 12.22 19.81 0.22
CA MET A 634 11.30 19.68 -0.92
C MET A 634 11.82 20.32 -2.21
N ASP A 635 12.81 21.20 -2.10
CA ASP A 635 13.53 21.79 -3.24
C ASP A 635 14.74 20.95 -3.70
N ALA A 636 14.96 19.77 -3.10
CA ALA A 636 15.92 18.80 -3.59
C ALA A 636 15.52 18.34 -5.01
N ARG A 637 16.53 18.04 -5.82
CA ARG A 637 16.42 17.79 -7.25
C ARG A 637 16.92 16.41 -7.61
N HIS A 638 16.11 15.70 -8.37
CA HIS A 638 16.44 14.44 -9.00
C HIS A 638 17.08 14.66 -10.38
N ALA A 639 17.75 13.65 -10.89
CA ALA A 639 18.56 13.68 -12.11
C ALA A 639 17.73 13.97 -13.37
N ASN A 640 16.44 13.66 -13.36
CA ASN A 640 15.50 13.99 -14.43
C ASN A 640 14.87 15.40 -14.29
N GLY A 641 15.20 16.14 -13.23
CA GLY A 641 14.74 17.49 -12.99
C GLY A 641 13.51 17.61 -12.08
N PHE A 642 12.91 16.49 -11.65
CA PHE A 642 11.83 16.51 -10.66
C PHE A 642 12.32 16.99 -9.30
N LEU A 643 11.38 17.54 -8.53
CA LEU A 643 11.59 17.98 -7.17
C LEU A 643 11.14 16.90 -6.20
N GLU A 644 11.82 16.79 -5.06
CA GLU A 644 11.39 15.93 -3.95
C GLU A 644 9.94 16.23 -3.57
N PHE A 645 9.51 17.50 -3.62
CA PHE A 645 8.10 17.91 -3.44
C PHE A 645 7.08 17.06 -4.21
N ASP A 646 7.41 16.69 -5.46
CA ASP A 646 6.52 15.97 -6.36
C ASP A 646 6.62 14.44 -6.18
N VAL A 647 7.82 13.93 -5.86
CA VAL A 647 8.16 12.50 -5.95
C VAL A 647 8.47 11.83 -4.62
N HIS A 648 8.43 12.56 -3.50
CA HIS A 648 8.71 12.06 -2.15
C HIS A 648 8.02 10.73 -1.86
N ASN A 649 6.70 10.67 -2.09
CA ASN A 649 5.90 9.46 -1.85
C ASN A 649 6.25 8.25 -2.74
N LEU A 650 7.15 8.40 -3.73
CA LEU A 650 7.57 7.34 -4.65
C LEU A 650 8.91 6.71 -4.27
N TYR A 651 9.65 7.24 -3.28
CA TYR A 651 11.02 6.80 -3.01
C TYR A 651 11.12 5.30 -2.73
N GLY A 652 10.43 4.79 -1.70
CA GLY A 652 10.43 3.37 -1.36
C GLY A 652 9.77 2.47 -2.42
N HIS A 653 8.79 2.99 -3.17
CA HIS A 653 8.22 2.26 -4.31
C HIS A 653 9.27 2.01 -5.40
N MET A 654 10.04 3.03 -5.77
CA MET A 654 11.10 2.90 -6.77
C MET A 654 12.27 2.07 -6.26
N GLU A 655 12.63 2.17 -4.98
CA GLU A 655 13.64 1.29 -4.38
C GLU A 655 13.22 -0.18 -4.44
N ALA A 656 11.96 -0.49 -4.10
CA ALA A 656 11.42 -1.84 -4.21
C ALA A 656 11.46 -2.36 -5.66
N MET A 657 11.08 -1.54 -6.63
CA MET A 657 11.17 -1.87 -8.06
C MET A 657 12.60 -2.19 -8.50
N ILE A 658 13.55 -1.31 -8.16
CA ILE A 658 14.96 -1.45 -8.57
C ILE A 658 15.59 -2.64 -7.86
N THR A 659 15.32 -2.82 -6.57
CA THR A 659 15.83 -3.96 -5.78
C THR A 659 15.28 -5.27 -6.34
N TRP A 660 13.99 -5.35 -6.67
CA TRP A 660 13.39 -6.52 -7.31
C TRP A 660 14.04 -6.84 -8.66
N LYS A 661 14.28 -5.82 -9.48
CA LYS A 661 14.92 -5.98 -10.79
C LYS A 661 16.37 -6.48 -10.64
N VAL A 662 17.16 -5.79 -9.81
CA VAL A 662 18.55 -6.15 -9.51
C VAL A 662 18.65 -7.56 -8.94
N TRP A 663 17.74 -7.92 -8.01
CA TRP A 663 17.66 -9.26 -7.46
C TRP A 663 17.45 -10.30 -8.56
N ASN A 664 16.42 -10.14 -9.38
CA ASN A 664 16.12 -11.09 -10.45
C ASN A 664 17.24 -11.24 -11.47
N GLU A 665 17.89 -10.15 -11.85
CA GLU A 665 18.91 -10.15 -12.88
C GLU A 665 20.26 -10.72 -12.40
N ARG A 666 20.59 -10.59 -11.11
CA ARG A 666 21.94 -10.88 -10.59
C ARG A 666 22.01 -11.95 -9.50
N PHE A 667 20.98 -12.06 -8.65
CA PHE A 667 21.07 -12.83 -7.39
C PHE A 667 20.04 -13.97 -7.31
N GLY A 668 18.84 -13.77 -7.84
CA GLY A 668 17.70 -14.66 -7.65
C GLY A 668 17.87 -16.06 -8.23
N LYS A 669 18.86 -16.29 -9.12
CA LYS A 669 19.12 -17.62 -9.75
C LYS A 669 17.86 -18.25 -10.37
N GLY A 670 16.94 -17.42 -10.89
CA GLY A 670 15.65 -17.87 -11.43
C GLY A 670 14.55 -18.16 -10.38
N LYS A 671 14.82 -17.91 -9.09
CA LYS A 671 13.88 -17.98 -7.97
C LYS A 671 13.20 -16.64 -7.71
N ARG A 672 12.03 -16.68 -7.08
CA ARG A 672 11.25 -15.50 -6.68
C ARG A 672 12.02 -14.67 -5.67
N PRO A 673 12.07 -13.35 -5.84
CA PRO A 673 12.56 -12.45 -4.80
C PRO A 673 11.70 -12.54 -3.55
N PHE A 674 12.36 -12.46 -2.40
CA PHE A 674 11.72 -12.09 -1.16
C PHE A 674 12.25 -10.72 -0.75
N ILE A 675 11.40 -9.70 -0.89
CA ILE A 675 11.70 -8.31 -0.55
C ILE A 675 10.59 -7.81 0.36
N ILE A 676 10.95 -7.25 1.50
CA ILE A 676 10.03 -6.54 2.40
C ILE A 676 10.44 -5.07 2.46
N THR A 677 9.50 -4.16 2.20
CA THR A 677 9.72 -2.70 2.18
C THR A 677 8.87 -1.98 3.21
N ARG A 678 9.41 -0.91 3.81
CA ARG A 678 8.65 -0.06 4.73
C ARG A 678 7.72 0.86 3.96
N SER A 679 8.29 1.76 3.18
CA SER A 679 7.53 2.73 2.41
C SER A 679 6.91 2.10 1.16
N THR A 680 5.68 2.49 0.85
CA THR A 680 4.88 1.95 -0.25
C THR A 680 4.10 3.03 -0.99
N PHE A 681 3.82 2.78 -2.27
CA PHE A 681 2.87 3.53 -3.08
C PHE A 681 1.95 2.53 -3.82
N ALA A 682 1.00 3.03 -4.61
CA ALA A 682 0.13 2.20 -5.43
C ALA A 682 0.94 1.28 -6.37
N GLY A 683 0.74 -0.04 -6.27
CA GLY A 683 1.43 -1.05 -7.09
C GLY A 683 2.68 -1.68 -6.47
N THR A 684 3.13 -1.26 -5.28
CA THR A 684 4.32 -1.83 -4.63
C THR A 684 4.24 -3.36 -4.43
N GLY A 685 3.04 -3.92 -4.24
CA GLY A 685 2.82 -5.36 -4.04
C GLY A 685 3.33 -6.25 -5.17
N LYS A 686 3.52 -5.69 -6.38
CA LYS A 686 4.13 -6.37 -7.53
C LYS A 686 5.61 -6.71 -7.32
N TYR A 687 6.29 -6.00 -6.42
CA TYR A 687 7.74 -6.06 -6.23
C TYR A 687 8.14 -6.50 -4.82
N ALA A 688 7.37 -6.12 -3.80
CA ALA A 688 7.72 -6.37 -2.40
C ALA A 688 6.47 -6.62 -1.54
N GLY A 689 6.65 -7.36 -0.44
CA GLY A 689 5.74 -7.36 0.70
C GLY A 689 6.02 -6.18 1.63
N HIS A 690 5.28 -6.11 2.73
CA HIS A 690 5.32 -4.99 3.67
C HIS A 690 5.15 -5.48 5.12
N TRP A 691 5.53 -4.67 6.11
CA TRP A 691 5.13 -4.83 7.50
C TRP A 691 4.63 -3.50 8.03
N THR A 692 3.66 -3.51 8.93
CA THR A 692 2.97 -2.28 9.41
C THR A 692 3.83 -1.34 10.28
N GLY A 693 5.16 -1.43 10.16
CA GLY A 693 6.14 -0.61 10.85
C GLY A 693 6.35 -0.94 12.33
N ASP A 694 6.99 0.02 12.99
CA ASP A 694 7.52 -0.04 14.35
C ASP A 694 6.40 0.07 15.41
N ASN A 695 5.55 -0.94 15.42
CA ASN A 695 4.43 -1.04 16.34
C ASN A 695 4.89 -1.13 17.81
N SER A 696 3.95 -0.94 18.74
CA SER A 696 4.25 -1.01 20.18
C SER A 696 3.71 -2.29 20.83
N ALA A 697 4.39 -2.78 21.86
CA ALA A 697 3.98 -3.91 22.69
C ALA A 697 2.82 -3.56 23.63
N ASN A 698 1.65 -3.28 23.06
CA ASN A 698 0.40 -3.00 23.77
C ASN A 698 -0.82 -3.59 23.05
N TRP A 699 -1.96 -3.65 23.77
CA TRP A 699 -3.19 -4.25 23.27
C TRP A 699 -3.87 -3.44 22.15
N ASP A 700 -3.66 -2.12 22.11
CA ASP A 700 -4.19 -1.28 21.04
C ASP A 700 -3.52 -1.62 19.71
N ASN A 701 -2.19 -1.82 19.71
CA ASN A 701 -1.43 -2.22 18.53
C ASN A 701 -1.71 -3.68 18.13
N LEU A 702 -1.98 -4.57 19.09
CA LEU A 702 -2.50 -5.92 18.80
C LEU A 702 -3.81 -5.83 18.02
N TYR A 703 -4.77 -5.02 18.48
CA TYR A 703 -6.02 -4.77 17.76
C TYR A 703 -5.80 -4.11 16.40
N LEU A 704 -5.10 -2.98 16.36
CA LEU A 704 -4.92 -2.13 15.17
C LEU A 704 -4.06 -2.79 14.09
N SER A 705 -3.31 -3.85 14.43
CA SER A 705 -2.67 -4.71 13.44
C SER A 705 -3.66 -5.30 12.43
N ILE A 706 -4.89 -5.64 12.85
CA ILE A 706 -5.91 -6.25 11.99
C ILE A 706 -6.37 -5.27 10.91
N PRO A 707 -6.92 -4.08 11.22
CA PRO A 707 -7.31 -3.12 10.20
C PRO A 707 -6.13 -2.63 9.37
N GLY A 708 -4.91 -2.52 9.94
CA GLY A 708 -3.70 -2.22 9.17
C GLY A 708 -3.46 -3.25 8.06
N ILE A 709 -3.37 -4.53 8.42
CA ILE A 709 -3.18 -5.64 7.48
C ILE A 709 -4.32 -5.71 6.45
N LEU A 710 -5.58 -5.54 6.87
CA LEU A 710 -6.74 -5.56 5.99
C LEU A 710 -6.75 -4.40 4.98
N ASN A 711 -6.26 -3.21 5.35
CA ASN A 711 -6.06 -2.12 4.39
C ASN A 711 -5.02 -2.50 3.32
N PHE A 712 -3.92 -3.18 3.68
CA PHE A 712 -2.93 -3.61 2.70
C PHE A 712 -3.44 -4.72 1.75
N GLN A 713 -4.43 -5.51 2.17
CA GLN A 713 -5.15 -6.40 1.25
C GLN A 713 -5.93 -5.59 0.19
N ILE A 714 -6.56 -4.49 0.59
CA ILE A 714 -7.25 -3.54 -0.31
C ILE A 714 -6.25 -2.85 -1.25
N PHE A 715 -5.03 -2.57 -0.79
CA PHE A 715 -3.97 -1.94 -1.60
C PHE A 715 -3.26 -2.91 -2.56
N GLY A 716 -3.61 -4.20 -2.56
CA GLY A 716 -2.97 -5.19 -3.41
C GLY A 716 -1.56 -5.57 -2.97
N ILE A 717 -1.27 -5.52 -1.66
CA ILE A 717 -0.01 -5.91 -1.06
C ILE A 717 -0.31 -7.03 -0.04
N PRO A 718 -0.61 -8.26 -0.52
CA PRO A 718 -1.18 -9.30 0.33
C PRO A 718 -0.16 -9.90 1.32
N LEU A 719 1.14 -9.86 1.01
CA LEU A 719 2.21 -10.31 1.90
C LEU A 719 2.52 -9.20 2.91
N VAL A 720 1.69 -9.12 3.94
CA VAL A 720 1.77 -8.09 4.98
C VAL A 720 1.54 -8.69 6.37
N GLY A 721 2.18 -8.10 7.39
CA GLY A 721 2.08 -8.49 8.78
C GLY A 721 2.48 -7.36 9.72
N ALA A 722 2.29 -7.55 11.02
CA ALA A 722 2.80 -6.65 12.05
C ALA A 722 3.91 -7.36 12.84
N ASP A 723 4.78 -6.59 13.51
CA ASP A 723 5.80 -7.18 14.38
C ASP A 723 5.13 -7.83 15.60
N ILE A 724 5.13 -9.16 15.61
CA ILE A 724 4.43 -9.96 16.61
C ILE A 724 5.09 -9.76 17.98
N CYS A 725 4.26 -9.63 19.01
CA CYS A 725 4.60 -9.26 20.39
C CYS A 725 4.92 -7.77 20.61
N GLY A 726 5.07 -6.99 19.52
CA GLY A 726 5.34 -5.56 19.52
C GLY A 726 6.84 -5.26 19.41
N PHE A 727 7.21 -4.29 18.58
CA PHE A 727 8.59 -3.87 18.41
C PHE A 727 9.07 -2.95 19.54
N ASN A 728 8.32 -1.89 19.82
CA ASN A 728 8.62 -0.88 20.84
C ASN A 728 8.02 -1.24 22.20
N GLY A 729 8.82 -1.11 23.27
CA GLY A 729 8.39 -1.35 24.63
C GLY A 729 8.37 -2.83 25.03
N ARG A 730 8.42 -3.07 26.34
CA ARG A 730 8.50 -4.42 26.90
C ARG A 730 7.18 -5.18 26.75
N THR A 731 7.19 -6.26 25.98
CA THR A 731 6.06 -7.19 25.91
C THR A 731 5.82 -7.96 27.22
N THR A 732 4.62 -8.51 27.36
CA THR A 732 4.25 -9.39 28.48
C THR A 732 3.96 -10.79 27.97
N GLU A 733 4.07 -11.79 28.86
CA GLU A 733 3.78 -13.19 28.52
C GLU A 733 2.38 -13.35 27.90
N GLU A 734 1.33 -12.75 28.50
CA GLU A 734 -0.04 -12.83 27.98
C GLU A 734 -0.19 -12.12 26.63
N LEU A 735 0.37 -10.91 26.49
CA LEU A 735 0.28 -10.17 25.22
C LEU A 735 0.98 -10.93 24.10
N CYS A 736 2.22 -11.37 24.33
CA CYS A 736 2.98 -12.11 23.33
C CYS A 736 2.33 -13.46 23.01
N LEU A 737 1.74 -14.14 24.01
CA LEU A 737 0.93 -15.33 23.79
C LEU A 737 -0.24 -15.05 22.84
N ARG A 738 -1.08 -14.05 23.13
CA ARG A 738 -2.23 -13.68 22.28
C ARG A 738 -1.80 -13.20 20.90
N TRP A 739 -0.67 -12.51 20.81
CA TRP A 739 -0.12 -12.06 19.54
C TRP A 739 0.43 -13.22 18.71
N MET A 740 1.06 -14.23 19.32
CA MET A 740 1.47 -15.44 18.60
C MET A 740 0.25 -16.22 18.07
N GLN A 741 -0.89 -16.22 18.78
CA GLN A 741 -2.15 -16.81 18.29
C GLN A 741 -2.64 -16.07 17.04
N LEU A 742 -2.81 -14.75 17.14
CA LEU A 742 -3.30 -13.91 16.04
C LEU A 742 -2.32 -13.89 14.87
N GLY A 743 -1.04 -13.64 15.14
CA GLY A 743 0.02 -13.47 14.15
C GLY A 743 0.31 -14.72 13.34
N SER A 744 -0.04 -15.91 13.85
CA SER A 744 0.00 -17.15 13.06
C SER A 744 -0.95 -17.13 11.86
N PHE A 745 -1.89 -16.19 11.82
CA PHE A 745 -2.81 -15.97 10.71
C PHE A 745 -2.48 -14.74 9.86
N TYR A 746 -1.39 -14.02 10.13
CA TYR A 746 -0.94 -12.96 9.25
C TYR A 746 -0.34 -13.55 7.96
N PRO A 747 -0.57 -12.94 6.78
CA PRO A 747 0.07 -13.39 5.55
C PRO A 747 1.60 -13.42 5.66
N PHE A 748 2.19 -12.35 6.19
CA PHE A 748 3.60 -12.31 6.59
C PHE A 748 3.71 -12.44 8.12
N MET A 749 4.44 -13.44 8.60
CA MET A 749 4.53 -13.75 10.04
C MET A 749 5.95 -13.56 10.56
N ARG A 750 6.21 -12.44 11.22
CA ARG A 750 7.51 -12.11 11.83
C ARG A 750 7.35 -11.69 13.29
N ASN A 751 8.15 -12.28 14.18
CA ASN A 751 8.41 -11.72 15.52
C ASN A 751 9.67 -10.84 15.41
N HIS A 752 9.57 -9.58 15.82
CA HIS A 752 10.66 -8.61 15.76
C HIS A 752 10.60 -7.70 16.99
N ASN A 753 11.76 -7.25 17.46
CA ASN A 753 11.95 -6.60 18.76
C ASN A 753 13.02 -5.51 18.65
N ALA A 754 12.87 -4.42 19.41
CA ALA A 754 13.88 -3.36 19.48
C ALA A 754 15.12 -3.70 20.35
N ILE A 755 16.20 -2.93 20.17
CA ILE A 755 17.56 -3.17 20.71
C ILE A 755 17.73 -3.05 22.23
N LEU A 756 16.78 -2.44 22.93
CA LEU A 756 16.84 -2.27 24.39
C LEU A 756 15.74 -3.03 25.13
N GLU A 757 14.90 -3.75 24.40
CA GLU A 757 13.77 -4.46 24.97
C GLU A 757 14.15 -5.87 25.41
N SER A 758 13.42 -6.38 26.40
CA SER A 758 13.61 -7.76 26.88
C SER A 758 13.42 -8.76 25.74
N SER A 759 14.14 -9.89 25.80
CA SER A 759 13.97 -10.96 24.83
C SER A 759 12.52 -11.44 24.78
N GLN A 760 12.00 -11.61 23.57
CA GLN A 760 10.62 -12.00 23.31
C GLN A 760 10.49 -13.12 22.26
N GLU A 761 11.57 -13.86 22.02
CA GLU A 761 11.48 -15.10 21.26
C GLU A 761 10.46 -16.03 21.92
N PRO A 762 9.71 -16.82 21.14
CA PRO A 762 8.67 -17.71 21.65
C PRO A 762 9.09 -18.65 22.79
N TYR A 763 10.36 -19.08 22.83
CA TYR A 763 10.88 -20.00 23.84
C TYR A 763 11.14 -19.34 25.21
N ILE A 764 11.07 -18.00 25.32
CA ILE A 764 11.34 -17.29 26.57
C ILE A 764 10.35 -17.66 27.67
N TRP A 765 9.08 -17.88 27.32
CA TRP A 765 8.04 -18.34 28.25
C TRP A 765 7.53 -19.73 27.86
N PRO A 766 7.39 -20.67 28.80
CA PRO A 766 6.82 -21.99 28.50
C PRO A 766 5.40 -21.93 27.87
N SER A 767 4.59 -20.96 28.28
CA SER A 767 3.22 -20.78 27.76
C SER A 767 3.21 -20.25 26.32
N VAL A 768 4.10 -19.30 26.00
CA VAL A 768 4.28 -18.76 24.65
C VAL A 768 4.90 -19.83 23.75
N ALA A 769 5.86 -20.62 24.24
CA ALA A 769 6.44 -21.73 23.49
C ALA A 769 5.38 -22.78 23.13
N ALA A 770 4.55 -23.19 24.08
CA ALA A 770 3.45 -24.14 23.85
C ALA A 770 2.43 -23.60 22.85
N THR A 771 2.04 -22.34 23.00
CA THR A 771 1.14 -21.65 22.06
C THR A 771 1.76 -21.60 20.67
N SER A 772 3.02 -21.18 20.56
CA SER A 772 3.71 -21.04 19.28
C SER A 772 3.81 -22.37 18.56
N ARG A 773 4.14 -23.48 19.24
CA ARG A 773 4.10 -24.81 18.63
C ARG A 773 2.72 -25.16 18.08
N ARG A 774 1.65 -24.96 18.86
CA ARG A 774 0.28 -25.28 18.45
C ARG A 774 -0.13 -24.48 17.21
N TYR A 775 0.06 -23.16 17.22
CA TYR A 775 -0.41 -22.30 16.14
C TYR A 775 0.50 -22.30 14.91
N LEU A 776 1.80 -22.50 15.07
CA LEU A 776 2.70 -22.71 13.92
C LEU A 776 2.40 -24.02 13.21
N ARG A 777 2.04 -25.09 13.93
CA ARG A 777 1.56 -26.33 13.28
C ARG A 777 0.27 -26.09 12.49
N ILE A 778 -0.68 -25.33 13.05
CA ILE A 778 -1.90 -24.96 12.34
C ILE A 778 -1.57 -24.18 11.07
N ARG A 779 -0.74 -23.14 11.19
CA ARG A 779 -0.28 -22.34 10.05
C ARG A 779 0.38 -23.20 8.98
N TYR A 780 1.36 -24.01 9.37
CA TYR A 780 2.13 -24.87 8.45
C TYR A 780 1.23 -25.88 7.74
N SER A 781 0.20 -26.39 8.44
CA SER A 781 -0.78 -27.27 7.84
C SER A 781 -1.67 -26.55 6.82
N LEU A 782 -1.96 -25.27 7.03
CA LEU A 782 -2.76 -24.41 6.15
C LEU A 782 -1.96 -23.80 4.99
N LEU A 783 -0.64 -24.02 4.90
CA LEU A 783 0.17 -23.41 3.84
C LEU A 783 -0.29 -23.74 2.40
N PRO A 784 -0.80 -24.94 2.08
CA PRO A 784 -1.41 -25.17 0.76
C PRO A 784 -2.59 -24.24 0.47
N TYR A 785 -3.42 -23.95 1.47
CA TYR A 785 -4.52 -23.01 1.35
C TYR A 785 -4.03 -21.57 1.23
N TYR A 786 -3.08 -21.12 2.08
CA TYR A 786 -2.45 -19.80 1.93
C TYR A 786 -1.85 -19.61 0.54
N TYR A 787 -1.08 -20.58 0.09
CA TYR A 787 -0.38 -20.49 -1.18
C TYR A 787 -1.33 -20.47 -2.37
N THR A 788 -2.45 -21.19 -2.28
CA THR A 788 -3.54 -21.09 -3.25
C THR A 788 -4.16 -19.69 -3.25
N LEU A 789 -4.41 -19.10 -2.08
CA LEU A 789 -4.92 -17.72 -1.98
C LEU A 789 -3.94 -16.69 -2.54
N PHE A 790 -2.64 -16.88 -2.32
CA PHE A 790 -1.61 -16.02 -2.91
C PHE A 790 -1.52 -16.19 -4.43
N TYR A 791 -1.68 -17.41 -4.97
CA TYR A 791 -1.81 -17.63 -6.41
C TYR A 791 -3.04 -16.92 -6.98
N GLU A 792 -4.18 -17.00 -6.31
CA GLU A 792 -5.39 -16.28 -6.73
C GLU A 792 -5.23 -14.76 -6.63
N SER A 793 -4.48 -14.27 -5.63
CA SER A 793 -4.14 -12.86 -5.52
C SER A 793 -3.23 -12.40 -6.66
N HIS A 794 -2.19 -13.18 -6.96
CA HIS A 794 -1.28 -12.94 -8.07
C HIS A 794 -1.98 -12.97 -9.43
N THR A 795 -2.92 -13.90 -9.63
CA THR A 795 -3.55 -14.14 -10.93
C THR A 795 -4.80 -13.28 -11.15
N TYR A 796 -5.63 -13.16 -10.11
CA TYR A 796 -6.96 -12.56 -10.18
C TYR A 796 -7.13 -11.33 -9.28
N GLY A 797 -6.15 -11.01 -8.42
CA GLY A 797 -6.20 -9.94 -7.40
C GLY A 797 -7.29 -10.14 -6.38
N SER A 798 -7.54 -11.40 -6.03
CA SER A 798 -8.24 -11.71 -4.79
C SER A 798 -7.41 -11.31 -3.57
N MET A 799 -8.04 -11.29 -2.40
CA MET A 799 -7.37 -11.03 -1.13
C MET A 799 -7.12 -12.34 -0.37
N VAL A 800 -6.00 -12.40 0.36
CA VAL A 800 -5.61 -13.53 1.19
C VAL A 800 -6.35 -13.46 2.52
N LEU A 801 -6.19 -12.36 3.25
CA LEU A 801 -7.10 -12.01 4.36
C LEU A 801 -8.21 -11.12 3.83
N ARG A 802 -9.44 -11.43 4.19
CA ARG A 802 -10.63 -10.73 3.71
C ARG A 802 -11.36 -10.08 4.87
N PRO A 803 -11.59 -8.76 4.82
CA PRO A 803 -12.62 -8.15 5.64
C PRO A 803 -13.95 -8.86 5.44
N LEU A 804 -14.79 -8.96 6.47
CA LEU A 804 -16.07 -9.67 6.36
C LEU A 804 -16.99 -9.07 5.28
N PHE A 805 -16.89 -7.77 5.01
CA PHE A 805 -17.66 -7.11 3.96
C PHE A 805 -17.31 -7.60 2.54
N ILE A 806 -16.16 -8.23 2.32
CA ILE A 806 -15.82 -8.84 1.03
C ILE A 806 -16.74 -10.02 0.74
N GLU A 807 -17.01 -10.83 1.76
CA GLU A 807 -17.86 -12.03 1.67
C GLU A 807 -19.35 -11.70 1.86
N TYR A 808 -19.66 -10.64 2.62
CA TYR A 808 -21.02 -10.25 3.00
C TYR A 808 -21.31 -8.77 2.74
N PRO A 809 -21.15 -8.25 1.50
CA PRO A 809 -21.29 -6.81 1.21
C PRO A 809 -22.70 -6.27 1.40
N HIS A 810 -23.71 -7.14 1.44
CA HIS A 810 -25.12 -6.78 1.63
C HIS A 810 -25.52 -6.61 3.11
N ILE A 811 -24.69 -7.09 4.05
CA ILE A 811 -25.04 -7.12 5.48
C ILE A 811 -24.35 -5.98 6.23
N LYS A 812 -25.13 -4.99 6.68
CA LYS A 812 -24.61 -3.79 7.36
C LYS A 812 -23.71 -4.10 8.57
N SER A 813 -24.05 -5.11 9.35
CA SER A 813 -23.25 -5.55 10.50
C SER A 813 -21.85 -6.00 10.09
N ALA A 814 -21.71 -6.68 8.94
CA ALA A 814 -20.42 -7.12 8.41
C ALA A 814 -19.55 -5.95 7.88
N LEU A 815 -20.18 -4.82 7.51
CA LEU A 815 -19.48 -3.62 7.00
C LEU A 815 -18.68 -2.87 8.09
N VAL A 816 -18.93 -3.15 9.36
CA VAL A 816 -18.25 -2.46 10.48
C VAL A 816 -17.31 -3.37 11.28
N ILE A 817 -17.12 -4.62 10.87
CA ILE A 817 -16.25 -5.56 11.58
C ILE A 817 -14.79 -5.34 11.17
N ASP A 818 -13.95 -5.02 12.15
CA ASP A 818 -12.50 -4.85 12.01
C ASP A 818 -11.68 -5.56 13.10
N LYS A 819 -12.36 -6.31 13.99
CA LYS A 819 -11.75 -7.15 15.02
C LYS A 819 -11.68 -8.63 14.64
N GLN A 820 -12.33 -9.01 13.55
CA GLN A 820 -12.35 -10.36 12.99
C GLN A 820 -12.03 -10.27 11.50
N PHE A 821 -11.54 -11.36 10.93
CA PHE A 821 -11.29 -11.45 9.51
C PHE A 821 -11.50 -12.88 9.01
N MET A 822 -11.67 -12.99 7.70
CA MET A 822 -11.69 -14.27 7.00
C MET A 822 -10.31 -14.55 6.40
N LEU A 823 -9.80 -15.79 6.54
CA LEU A 823 -8.69 -16.28 5.72
C LEU A 823 -9.28 -16.97 4.49
N GLY A 824 -9.11 -16.34 3.33
CA GLY A 824 -9.88 -16.62 2.13
C GLY A 824 -11.38 -16.55 2.42
N GLY A 825 -12.18 -17.44 1.81
CA GLY A 825 -13.63 -17.51 2.08
C GLY A 825 -14.02 -18.49 3.20
N GLY A 826 -13.11 -19.39 3.60
CA GLY A 826 -13.45 -20.61 4.34
C GLY A 826 -13.14 -20.62 5.84
N ILE A 827 -12.39 -19.65 6.39
CA ILE A 827 -11.96 -19.68 7.80
C ILE A 827 -12.19 -18.33 8.46
N LEU A 828 -12.97 -18.28 9.54
CA LEU A 828 -13.20 -17.08 10.37
C LEU A 828 -12.28 -17.12 11.59
N VAL A 829 -11.50 -16.05 11.79
CA VAL A 829 -10.61 -15.88 12.95
C VAL A 829 -11.17 -14.80 13.86
N SER A 830 -11.36 -15.13 15.14
CA SER A 830 -11.88 -14.21 16.16
C SER A 830 -10.92 -14.13 17.35
N PRO A 831 -9.96 -13.19 17.34
CA PRO A 831 -8.93 -13.09 18.37
C PRO A 831 -9.42 -12.42 19.66
N VAL A 832 -8.72 -12.71 20.77
CA VAL A 832 -8.85 -11.96 22.02
C VAL A 832 -7.92 -10.74 21.94
N LEU A 833 -8.50 -9.55 22.07
CA LEU A 833 -7.81 -8.27 21.86
C LEU A 833 -7.75 -7.38 23.10
N LEU A 834 -8.08 -7.94 24.28
CA LEU A 834 -8.06 -7.22 25.55
C LEU A 834 -7.37 -8.05 26.63
N PRO A 835 -6.65 -7.41 27.58
CA PRO A 835 -5.94 -8.10 28.64
C PRO A 835 -6.86 -8.87 29.57
N GLN A 836 -6.37 -10.02 30.05
CA GLN A 836 -7.00 -10.87 31.06
C GLN A 836 -8.40 -11.35 30.65
N LYS A 837 -8.65 -11.45 29.34
CA LYS A 837 -9.91 -11.98 28.80
C LYS A 837 -9.72 -13.43 28.35
N LEU A 838 -10.73 -14.24 28.66
CA LEU A 838 -10.83 -15.66 28.28
C LEU A 838 -12.03 -15.92 27.37
N GLU A 839 -12.54 -14.86 26.75
CA GLU A 839 -13.66 -14.88 25.83
C GLU A 839 -13.50 -13.73 24.82
N VAL A 840 -14.06 -13.91 23.63
CA VAL A 840 -14.29 -12.84 22.66
C VAL A 840 -15.72 -12.38 22.86
N LYS A 841 -15.89 -11.16 23.37
CA LYS A 841 -17.20 -10.52 23.55
C LYS A 841 -17.73 -10.01 22.22
N ASP A 842 -19.04 -10.17 22.01
CA ASP A 842 -19.74 -9.65 20.84
C ASP A 842 -19.05 -10.01 19.51
N ALA A 843 -18.62 -11.27 19.36
CA ALA A 843 -18.07 -11.75 18.09
C ALA A 843 -19.21 -11.87 17.08
N TYR A 844 -19.04 -11.29 15.90
CA TYR A 844 -20.02 -11.40 14.83
C TYR A 844 -19.84 -12.72 14.08
N ILE A 845 -20.93 -13.47 13.93
CA ILE A 845 -20.99 -14.74 13.21
C ILE A 845 -21.93 -14.56 12.01
N PRO A 846 -21.39 -14.57 10.78
CA PRO A 846 -22.21 -14.41 9.59
C PRO A 846 -23.20 -15.56 9.37
N PRO A 847 -24.21 -15.38 8.48
CA PRO A 847 -25.14 -16.44 8.12
C PRO A 847 -24.42 -17.70 7.60
N GLY A 848 -24.99 -18.87 7.92
CA GLY A 848 -24.47 -20.18 7.51
C GLY A 848 -24.04 -21.05 8.68
N ILE A 849 -23.41 -22.18 8.34
CA ILE A 849 -22.92 -23.16 9.31
C ILE A 849 -21.43 -22.91 9.58
N TRP A 850 -21.05 -22.92 10.85
CA TRP A 850 -19.68 -22.72 11.29
C TRP A 850 -19.25 -23.87 12.20
N TYR A 851 -18.15 -24.52 11.84
CA TYR A 851 -17.56 -25.63 12.58
C TYR A 851 -16.36 -25.13 13.38
N ASN A 852 -16.24 -25.52 14.64
CA ASN A 852 -15.04 -25.28 15.43
C ASN A 852 -13.82 -25.92 14.74
N PHE A 853 -12.76 -25.16 14.54
CA PHE A 853 -11.57 -25.63 13.82
C PHE A 853 -10.87 -26.82 14.51
N TYR A 854 -10.89 -26.88 15.83
CA TYR A 854 -10.15 -27.90 16.60
C TYR A 854 -10.94 -29.18 16.79
N SER A 855 -12.17 -29.07 17.29
CA SER A 855 -13.04 -30.21 17.57
C SER A 855 -13.79 -30.71 16.34
N HIS A 856 -13.86 -29.90 15.28
CA HIS A 856 -14.67 -30.14 14.07
C HIS A 856 -16.18 -30.23 14.31
N ASN A 857 -16.64 -29.91 15.51
CA ASN A 857 -18.06 -29.87 15.84
C ASN A 857 -18.70 -28.59 15.32
N VAL A 858 -20.00 -28.63 15.03
CA VAL A 858 -20.76 -27.40 14.71
C VAL A 858 -20.76 -26.49 15.94
N SER A 859 -20.25 -25.27 15.78
CA SER A 859 -20.31 -24.21 16.79
C SER A 859 -21.54 -23.34 16.61
N PHE A 860 -21.86 -22.99 15.36
CA PHE A 860 -22.96 -22.09 15.04
C PHE A 860 -23.73 -22.57 13.82
N GLU A 861 -25.06 -22.46 13.90
CA GLU A 861 -26.00 -22.61 12.80
C GLU A 861 -26.81 -21.32 12.70
N VAL A 862 -26.36 -20.41 11.85
CA VAL A 862 -26.92 -19.05 11.78
C VAL A 862 -27.90 -18.98 10.63
N HIS A 863 -29.18 -19.14 10.95
CA HIS A 863 -30.30 -19.02 9.99
C HIS A 863 -30.76 -17.57 9.78
N ASP A 864 -30.30 -16.64 10.61
CA ASP A 864 -30.57 -15.22 10.41
C ASP A 864 -29.73 -14.69 9.24
N ASN A 865 -30.40 -14.12 8.23
CA ASN A 865 -29.75 -13.54 7.05
C ASN A 865 -28.90 -12.29 7.37
N LEU A 866 -29.00 -11.73 8.58
CA LEU A 866 -28.20 -10.62 9.05
C LEU A 866 -27.00 -11.04 9.91
N GLY A 867 -26.82 -12.34 10.16
CA GLY A 867 -25.84 -12.84 11.12
C GLY A 867 -26.25 -12.60 12.58
N ILE A 868 -25.43 -13.06 13.52
CA ILE A 868 -25.65 -12.89 14.96
C ILE A 868 -24.38 -12.38 15.65
N TYR A 869 -24.54 -11.80 16.84
CA TYR A 869 -23.43 -11.56 17.76
C TYR A 869 -23.45 -12.61 18.88
N SER A 870 -22.30 -13.15 19.24
CA SER A 870 -22.16 -14.14 20.30
C SER A 870 -20.90 -13.91 21.11
N ASP A 871 -20.97 -14.21 22.40
CA ASP A 871 -19.78 -14.39 23.23
C ASP A 871 -19.19 -15.77 22.96
N ILE A 872 -17.87 -15.85 22.76
CA ILE A 872 -17.18 -17.09 22.45
C ILE A 872 -16.07 -17.35 23.45
N ASN A 873 -16.07 -18.52 24.08
CA ASN A 873 -14.98 -18.95 24.97
C ASN A 873 -13.64 -18.97 24.21
N ALA A 874 -12.63 -18.38 24.82
CA ALA A 874 -11.29 -18.21 24.26
C ALA A 874 -10.22 -18.36 25.37
N PRO A 875 -10.08 -19.56 25.97
CA PRO A 875 -9.08 -19.79 27.02
C PRO A 875 -7.66 -19.46 26.52
N LEU A 876 -6.68 -19.32 27.43
CA LEU A 876 -5.32 -18.92 27.02
C LEU A 876 -4.70 -19.87 26.00
N ASN A 877 -5.01 -21.16 26.04
CA ASN A 877 -4.48 -22.13 25.09
C ASN A 877 -5.21 -22.19 23.74
N GLU A 878 -6.36 -21.51 23.57
CA GLU A 878 -7.22 -21.63 22.39
C GLU A 878 -7.91 -20.32 21.99
N MET A 879 -7.71 -19.89 20.74
CA MET A 879 -8.29 -18.73 20.10
C MET A 879 -9.42 -19.22 19.20
N PRO A 880 -10.61 -18.60 19.23
CA PRO A 880 -11.72 -19.02 18.39
C PRO A 880 -11.40 -18.94 16.89
N ILE A 881 -11.42 -20.10 16.24
CA ILE A 881 -11.29 -20.27 14.79
C ILE A 881 -12.43 -21.17 14.33
N HIS A 882 -13.11 -20.77 13.26
CA HIS A 882 -14.22 -21.52 12.71
C HIS A 882 -14.06 -21.76 11.21
N LEU A 883 -14.33 -22.99 10.78
CA LEU A 883 -14.44 -23.38 9.38
C LEU A 883 -15.86 -23.08 8.89
N ARG A 884 -15.97 -22.40 7.75
CA ARG A 884 -17.25 -22.08 7.12
C ARG A 884 -17.76 -23.29 6.32
N GLY A 885 -19.01 -23.69 6.54
CA GLY A 885 -19.71 -24.64 5.68
C GLY A 885 -19.64 -24.24 4.20
N GLY A 886 -19.54 -25.20 3.30
CA GLY A 886 -19.47 -24.95 1.87
C GLY A 886 -18.07 -24.78 1.30
N HIS A 887 -17.01 -24.90 2.12
CA HIS A 887 -15.63 -24.63 1.71
C HIS A 887 -14.73 -25.86 1.91
N ILE A 888 -13.95 -26.24 0.90
CA ILE A 888 -12.95 -27.32 1.00
C ILE A 888 -11.58 -26.69 1.26
N ILE A 889 -10.95 -27.10 2.35
CA ILE A 889 -9.66 -26.56 2.80
C ILE A 889 -8.55 -27.61 2.54
N PRO A 890 -7.64 -27.37 1.58
CA PRO A 890 -6.48 -28.24 1.37
C PRO A 890 -5.40 -27.97 2.42
N MET A 891 -4.82 -29.04 2.94
CA MET A 891 -3.82 -28.99 4.01
C MET A 891 -2.70 -30.01 3.78
N GLN A 892 -1.58 -29.84 4.48
CA GLN A 892 -0.47 -30.81 4.53
C GLN A 892 -0.10 -31.10 5.98
N ARG A 893 0.58 -32.22 6.25
CA ARG A 893 1.07 -32.50 7.61
C ARG A 893 2.22 -31.53 7.93
N PRO A 894 2.16 -30.77 9.05
CA PRO A 894 3.19 -29.79 9.35
C PRO A 894 4.50 -30.46 9.78
N ARG A 895 5.61 -29.77 9.55
CA ARG A 895 6.98 -30.12 9.97
C ARG A 895 7.70 -28.83 10.42
N MET A 896 9.00 -28.90 10.70
CA MET A 896 9.74 -27.77 11.30
C MET A 896 10.06 -26.65 10.30
N THR A 897 10.11 -26.97 9.01
CA THR A 897 10.32 -26.02 7.91
C THR A 897 9.33 -26.27 6.77
N THR A 898 9.11 -25.28 5.92
CA THR A 898 8.20 -25.41 4.78
C THR A 898 8.68 -26.48 3.79
N ALA A 899 9.99 -26.60 3.56
CA ALA A 899 10.58 -27.63 2.71
C ALA A 899 10.27 -29.05 3.19
N GLN A 900 10.27 -29.27 4.51
CA GLN A 900 9.87 -30.54 5.11
C GLN A 900 8.37 -30.77 5.02
N THR A 901 7.54 -29.74 5.31
CA THR A 901 6.07 -29.83 5.19
C THR A 901 5.65 -30.17 3.77
N ARG A 902 6.29 -29.56 2.77
CA ARG A 902 6.00 -29.78 1.35
C ARG A 902 6.30 -31.20 0.87
N LYS A 903 7.04 -32.02 1.63
CA LYS A 903 7.29 -33.44 1.35
C LYS A 903 6.23 -34.37 1.94
N THR A 904 5.29 -33.84 2.72
CA THR A 904 4.23 -34.63 3.35
C THR A 904 2.99 -34.73 2.47
N ASN A 905 2.16 -35.75 2.70
CA ASN A 905 0.92 -35.95 1.97
C ASN A 905 -0.10 -34.84 2.25
N TYR A 906 -0.90 -34.56 1.23
CA TYR A 906 -2.04 -33.66 1.34
C TYR A 906 -3.20 -34.34 2.06
N TYR A 907 -4.02 -33.53 2.72
CA TYR A 907 -5.33 -33.93 3.19
C TYR A 907 -6.36 -32.80 3.02
N LEU A 908 -7.65 -33.16 2.97
CA LEU A 908 -8.74 -32.19 2.86
C LEU A 908 -9.56 -32.15 4.14
N ILE A 909 -10.01 -30.94 4.53
CA ILE A 909 -11.13 -30.75 5.46
C ILE A 909 -12.31 -30.15 4.69
N ILE A 910 -13.47 -30.77 4.83
CA ILE A 910 -14.68 -30.52 4.05
C ILE A 910 -15.84 -30.23 5.01
N PRO A 911 -15.95 -29.01 5.56
CA PRO A 911 -17.16 -28.52 6.22
C PRO A 911 -18.30 -28.39 5.20
N LEU A 912 -19.33 -29.22 5.31
CA LEU A 912 -20.50 -29.14 4.43
C LEU A 912 -21.41 -27.96 4.82
N ASP A 913 -22.05 -27.34 3.84
CA ASP A 913 -23.11 -26.34 4.06
C ASP A 913 -24.47 -26.99 4.36
N GLU A 914 -25.54 -26.19 4.47
CA GLU A 914 -26.90 -26.69 4.72
C GLU A 914 -27.44 -27.59 3.60
N ASN A 915 -26.89 -27.47 2.39
CA ASN A 915 -27.22 -28.30 1.24
C ASN A 915 -26.35 -29.56 1.18
N GLY A 916 -25.46 -29.76 2.15
CA GLY A 916 -24.54 -30.88 2.14
C GLY A 916 -23.48 -30.80 1.04
N SER A 917 -23.11 -29.58 0.65
CA SER A 917 -22.18 -29.29 -0.44
C SER A 917 -20.98 -28.50 0.08
N ALA A 918 -19.87 -28.54 -0.67
CA ALA A 918 -18.69 -27.70 -0.43
C ALA A 918 -17.81 -27.63 -1.67
N ASN A 919 -17.12 -26.51 -1.88
CA ASN A 919 -16.17 -26.33 -2.98
C ASN A 919 -14.85 -25.75 -2.50
N GLY A 920 -13.77 -26.03 -3.22
CA GLY A 920 -12.47 -25.42 -2.96
C GLY A 920 -11.48 -25.70 -4.07
N THR A 921 -10.33 -25.04 -4.00
CA THR A 921 -9.28 -25.10 -5.01
C THR A 921 -7.95 -25.40 -4.33
N LEU A 922 -7.03 -26.00 -5.10
CA LEU A 922 -5.65 -26.18 -4.67
C LEU A 922 -4.74 -25.86 -5.85
N TYR A 923 -3.84 -24.91 -5.62
CA TYR A 923 -2.71 -24.60 -6.49
C TYR A 923 -1.41 -25.07 -5.82
N PHE A 924 -0.53 -25.69 -6.60
CA PHE A 924 0.86 -25.87 -6.21
C PHE A 924 1.79 -25.97 -7.42
N ASP A 925 3.01 -25.50 -7.22
CA ASP A 925 4.16 -25.60 -8.14
C ASP A 925 5.39 -26.00 -7.31
N ASP A 926 6.61 -25.76 -7.80
CA ASP A 926 7.83 -26.03 -7.06
C ASP A 926 8.02 -25.17 -5.79
N GLY A 927 7.29 -24.06 -5.67
CA GLY A 927 7.30 -23.16 -4.51
C GLY A 927 8.33 -22.04 -4.59
N GLU A 928 9.18 -21.98 -5.61
CA GLU A 928 10.31 -21.05 -5.63
C GLU A 928 10.63 -20.43 -6.99
N SER A 929 10.32 -21.09 -8.11
CA SER A 929 10.67 -20.57 -9.44
C SER A 929 9.93 -19.28 -9.73
N LEU A 930 10.66 -18.27 -10.23
CA LEU A 930 10.07 -17.00 -10.67
C LEU A 930 9.16 -17.20 -11.88
N ASP A 931 9.62 -17.97 -12.87
CA ASP A 931 8.88 -18.25 -14.10
C ASP A 931 8.35 -19.70 -14.07
N VAL A 932 7.15 -19.86 -13.53
CA VAL A 932 6.48 -21.16 -13.38
C VAL A 932 6.00 -21.71 -14.72
N LYS A 933 5.62 -20.83 -15.67
CA LYS A 933 4.97 -21.18 -16.95
C LYS A 933 3.81 -22.16 -16.75
N ASP A 934 3.97 -23.38 -17.27
CA ASP A 934 3.03 -24.48 -17.24
C ASP A 934 3.35 -25.52 -16.16
N LYS A 935 4.42 -25.33 -15.37
CA LYS A 935 4.89 -26.24 -14.32
C LYS A 935 4.18 -26.01 -12.98
N TYR A 936 2.86 -26.11 -13.00
CA TYR A 936 2.04 -26.09 -11.79
C TYR A 936 0.93 -27.14 -11.90
N THR A 937 0.22 -27.36 -10.81
CA THR A 937 -1.00 -28.16 -10.77
C THR A 937 -2.10 -27.34 -10.12
N TYR A 938 -3.29 -27.38 -10.74
CA TYR A 938 -4.47 -26.67 -10.28
C TYR A 938 -5.67 -27.62 -10.25
N ILE A 939 -6.22 -27.84 -9.07
CA ILE A 939 -7.29 -28.80 -8.81
C ILE A 939 -8.50 -28.05 -8.26
N SER A 940 -9.68 -28.36 -8.79
CA SER A 940 -10.96 -27.94 -8.25
C SER A 940 -11.61 -29.11 -7.54
N TYR A 941 -11.98 -28.94 -6.28
CA TYR A 941 -12.74 -29.93 -5.51
C TYR A 941 -14.20 -29.50 -5.38
N ALA A 942 -15.11 -30.46 -5.45
CA ALA A 942 -16.53 -30.26 -5.22
C ALA A 942 -17.13 -31.46 -4.47
N ALA A 943 -17.79 -31.19 -3.35
CA ALA A 943 -18.61 -32.13 -2.61
C ALA A 943 -20.09 -31.80 -2.85
N TYR A 944 -20.90 -32.80 -3.11
CA TYR A 944 -22.34 -32.64 -3.32
C TYR A 944 -23.12 -33.87 -2.85
N HIS A 945 -24.42 -33.67 -2.59
CA HIS A 945 -25.35 -34.71 -2.14
C HIS A 945 -24.88 -35.48 -0.88
N GLN A 946 -23.97 -34.91 -0.06
CA GLN A 946 -23.45 -35.49 1.20
C GLN A 946 -22.82 -36.88 1.09
N SER A 947 -22.55 -37.31 -0.13
CA SER A 947 -22.17 -38.68 -0.44
C SER A 947 -21.15 -38.74 -1.56
N THR A 948 -20.83 -37.61 -2.19
CA THR A 948 -19.93 -37.56 -3.35
C THR A 948 -18.93 -36.42 -3.20
N LEU A 949 -17.67 -36.71 -3.53
CA LEU A 949 -16.56 -35.77 -3.62
C LEU A 949 -15.83 -35.98 -4.94
N VAL A 950 -15.63 -34.91 -5.69
CA VAL A 950 -14.95 -34.90 -6.98
C VAL A 950 -13.72 -34.03 -6.90
N ALA A 951 -12.61 -34.52 -7.44
CA ALA A 951 -11.44 -33.74 -7.79
C ALA A 951 -11.35 -33.62 -9.31
N ASP A 952 -11.50 -32.40 -9.81
CA ASP A 952 -11.33 -32.04 -11.21
C ASP A 952 -9.98 -31.34 -11.40
N VAL A 953 -9.00 -32.08 -11.94
CA VAL A 953 -7.65 -31.59 -12.22
C VAL A 953 -7.73 -30.73 -13.48
N LYS A 954 -7.82 -29.41 -13.29
CA LYS A 954 -7.91 -28.44 -14.40
C LYS A 954 -6.60 -28.33 -15.18
N TRP A 955 -5.49 -28.48 -14.47
CA TRP A 955 -4.15 -28.45 -15.03
C TRP A 955 -3.21 -29.32 -14.20
N CYS A 956 -2.36 -30.10 -14.85
CA CYS A 956 -1.26 -30.85 -14.24
C CYS A 956 -0.03 -30.74 -15.14
N GLY A 957 0.86 -29.82 -14.80
CA GLY A 957 2.21 -29.73 -15.37
C GLY A 957 3.32 -29.84 -14.31
N TYR A 958 2.96 -30.03 -13.04
CA TYR A 958 3.90 -30.31 -11.96
C TYR A 958 3.40 -31.45 -11.06
N ASP A 959 4.11 -32.57 -11.07
CA ASP A 959 3.85 -33.73 -10.22
C ASP A 959 5.13 -34.09 -9.45
N ASN A 960 5.05 -34.04 -8.12
CA ASN A 960 6.15 -34.40 -7.22
C ASN A 960 5.95 -35.78 -6.56
N GLY A 961 4.96 -36.57 -7.01
CA GLY A 961 4.65 -37.89 -6.49
C GLY A 961 3.94 -37.90 -5.14
N ILE A 962 3.62 -36.73 -4.58
CA ILE A 962 2.86 -36.61 -3.33
C ILE A 962 1.39 -36.88 -3.62
N ILE A 963 0.74 -37.55 -2.68
CA ILE A 963 -0.65 -37.99 -2.79
C ILE A 963 -1.58 -37.22 -1.83
N LEU A 964 -2.87 -37.34 -2.10
CA LEU A 964 -3.92 -37.08 -1.12
C LEU A 964 -4.25 -38.38 -0.39
N ASP A 965 -3.95 -38.45 0.91
CA ASP A 965 -4.07 -39.69 1.70
C ASP A 965 -5.19 -39.69 2.75
N LYS A 966 -5.74 -38.51 3.05
CA LYS A 966 -6.77 -38.32 4.08
C LYS A 966 -7.82 -37.30 3.65
N ILE A 967 -9.08 -37.61 3.93
CA ILE A 967 -10.22 -36.75 3.65
C ILE A 967 -11.13 -36.72 4.87
N ILE A 968 -11.37 -35.54 5.43
CA ILE A 968 -12.22 -35.31 6.60
C ILE A 968 -13.46 -34.52 6.15
N ILE A 969 -14.65 -35.07 6.37
CA ILE A 969 -15.93 -34.49 5.95
C ILE A 969 -16.77 -34.24 7.20
N LEU A 970 -17.24 -33.00 7.38
CA LEU A 970 -17.96 -32.58 8.57
C LEU A 970 -19.45 -32.40 8.25
N GLY A 971 -20.32 -32.78 9.19
CA GLY A 971 -21.77 -32.58 9.07
C GLY A 971 -22.52 -33.64 8.26
N VAL A 972 -21.95 -34.81 8.03
CA VAL A 972 -22.52 -35.88 7.19
C VAL A 972 -23.84 -36.45 7.75
N ASN A 973 -24.03 -36.40 9.08
CA ASN A 973 -25.24 -36.90 9.73
C ASN A 973 -26.39 -35.88 9.79
N ARG A 974 -26.19 -34.61 9.40
CA ARG A 974 -27.17 -33.54 9.64
C ARG A 974 -28.42 -33.59 8.77
N VAL A 975 -28.44 -34.33 7.66
CA VAL A 975 -29.58 -34.30 6.70
C VAL A 975 -30.20 -35.69 6.47
N ALA A 976 -30.18 -36.57 7.49
CA ALA A 976 -31.16 -37.67 7.47
C ALA A 976 -31.80 -37.90 8.84
N ASP A 977 -33.14 -37.76 8.83
CA ASP A 977 -34.15 -38.20 9.79
C ASP A 977 -33.77 -38.18 11.28
N VAL A 978 -33.86 -37.01 11.90
CA VAL A 978 -34.22 -36.95 13.32
C VAL A 978 -35.71 -37.30 13.40
N LYS A 979 -36.05 -38.48 13.93
CA LYS A 979 -37.41 -38.75 14.38
C LYS A 979 -37.65 -38.03 15.73
N ASP A 980 -38.90 -37.66 15.98
CA ASP A 980 -39.43 -36.94 17.15
C ASP A 980 -39.10 -37.56 18.53
N ASP A 981 -38.42 -38.70 18.59
CA ASP A 981 -38.13 -39.51 19.77
C ASP A 981 -36.66 -39.43 20.26
N GLY A 982 -35.83 -38.57 19.66
CA GLY A 982 -34.48 -38.28 20.19
C GLY A 982 -33.46 -39.42 20.03
N ILE A 983 -33.75 -40.42 19.19
CA ILE A 983 -32.84 -41.52 18.86
C ILE A 983 -31.91 -41.09 17.71
N VAL A 984 -30.62 -40.92 18.00
CA VAL A 984 -29.58 -40.73 16.97
C VAL A 984 -29.32 -42.07 16.29
N LEU A 985 -29.67 -42.19 15.01
CA LEU A 985 -29.39 -43.38 14.20
C LEU A 985 -27.88 -43.48 13.95
N LYS A 986 -27.23 -44.55 14.44
CA LYS A 986 -25.81 -44.81 14.19
C LYS A 986 -25.62 -45.18 12.72
N ARG A 987 -25.03 -44.28 11.94
CA ARG A 987 -24.73 -44.55 10.54
C ARG A 987 -23.42 -45.32 10.39
N LYS A 988 -23.40 -46.27 9.48
CA LYS A 988 -22.21 -47.01 9.06
C LYS A 988 -21.93 -46.71 7.60
N VAL A 989 -20.66 -46.55 7.21
CA VAL A 989 -20.30 -46.58 5.79
C VAL A 989 -20.43 -48.03 5.33
N SER A 990 -21.33 -48.29 4.38
CA SER A 990 -21.54 -49.63 3.84
C SER A 990 -20.75 -49.88 2.57
N ARG A 991 -20.59 -48.85 1.73
CA ARG A 991 -19.88 -48.94 0.45
C ARG A 991 -19.09 -47.66 0.20
N VAL A 992 -17.91 -47.81 -0.37
CA VAL A 992 -17.09 -46.70 -0.87
C VAL A 992 -16.74 -47.00 -2.33
N ILE A 993 -16.99 -46.04 -3.21
CA ILE A 993 -16.85 -46.19 -4.66
C ILE A 993 -15.87 -45.10 -5.14
N LEU A 994 -14.74 -45.52 -5.71
CA LEU A 994 -13.76 -44.64 -6.32
C LEU A 994 -13.78 -44.84 -7.84
N ASN A 995 -14.07 -43.77 -8.60
CA ASN A 995 -14.14 -43.80 -10.06
C ASN A 995 -15.07 -44.89 -10.63
N GLY A 996 -16.19 -45.13 -9.94
CA GLY A 996 -17.17 -46.16 -10.31
C GLY A 996 -16.82 -47.58 -9.88
N VAL A 997 -15.68 -47.78 -9.20
CA VAL A 997 -15.23 -49.07 -8.68
C VAL A 997 -15.38 -49.08 -7.16
N GLU A 998 -16.06 -50.08 -6.62
CA GLU A 998 -16.15 -50.26 -5.17
C GLU A 998 -14.79 -50.66 -4.59
N ILE A 999 -14.32 -49.95 -3.56
CA ILE A 999 -13.06 -50.19 -2.87
C ILE A 999 -13.32 -50.75 -1.47
N GLU A 1000 -12.51 -51.71 -1.06
CA GLU A 1000 -12.59 -52.28 0.28
C GLU A 1000 -11.94 -51.33 1.29
N MET A 1001 -12.71 -50.90 2.30
CA MET A 1001 -12.19 -50.10 3.41
C MET A 1001 -12.75 -50.61 4.74
N LYS A 1002 -11.89 -50.73 5.75
CA LYS A 1002 -12.29 -51.22 7.08
C LYS A 1002 -12.71 -50.07 8.00
N GLU A 1003 -13.67 -50.32 8.88
CA GLU A 1003 -14.01 -49.39 9.96
C GLU A 1003 -12.84 -49.34 10.96
N SER A 1004 -12.38 -48.15 11.32
CA SER A 1004 -11.34 -48.00 12.34
C SER A 1004 -11.90 -48.25 13.74
N GLU A 1005 -11.16 -49.00 14.56
CA GLU A 1005 -11.49 -49.24 15.97
C GLU A 1005 -11.42 -47.97 16.82
N ASN A 1006 -10.60 -46.99 16.42
CA ASN A 1006 -10.43 -45.75 17.16
C ASN A 1006 -11.18 -44.59 16.51
N LYS A 1007 -12.48 -44.46 16.78
CA LYS A 1007 -13.35 -43.42 16.18
C LYS A 1007 -12.92 -41.98 16.50
N ASN A 1008 -12.12 -41.78 17.55
CA ASN A 1008 -11.66 -40.48 18.04
C ASN A 1008 -10.17 -40.20 17.83
N ALA A 1009 -9.37 -41.14 17.28
CA ALA A 1009 -7.91 -41.03 17.11
C ALA A 1009 -7.43 -39.87 16.22
N PHE A 1010 -8.38 -39.13 15.67
CA PHE A 1010 -8.22 -38.37 14.44
C PHE A 1010 -8.43 -36.87 14.64
N ILE A 1011 -8.61 -36.46 15.90
CA ILE A 1011 -8.67 -35.06 16.33
C ILE A 1011 -7.29 -34.73 16.85
N ASP A 1012 -6.45 -34.06 16.06
CA ASP A 1012 -5.35 -33.31 16.64
C ASP A 1012 -4.82 -32.26 15.66
N ILE A 1013 -5.68 -31.33 15.28
CA ILE A 1013 -5.20 -30.09 14.65
C ILE A 1013 -4.62 -29.20 15.77
N GLY A 1014 -3.35 -29.42 16.11
CA GLY A 1014 -2.59 -28.58 17.03
C GLY A 1014 -1.61 -29.31 17.96
N ASP A 1015 -1.94 -30.54 18.37
CA ASP A 1015 -1.15 -31.32 19.36
C ASP A 1015 -0.35 -32.48 18.75
N PHE A 1016 -0.09 -32.45 17.44
CA PHE A 1016 0.88 -33.36 16.81
C PHE A 1016 2.22 -33.32 17.58
N ASP A 1017 2.66 -34.46 18.08
CA ASP A 1017 4.09 -34.67 18.28
C ASP A 1017 4.75 -34.76 16.88
N TYR A 1018 5.96 -34.24 16.71
CA TYR A 1018 6.69 -34.40 15.44
C TYR A 1018 7.16 -35.85 15.23
N SER A 1019 6.90 -36.72 16.19
CA SER A 1019 6.99 -38.16 16.00
C SER A 1019 6.00 -38.61 14.93
N ASP A 1020 6.48 -39.42 13.99
CA ASP A 1020 5.72 -40.04 12.90
C ASP A 1020 4.68 -41.05 13.43
N ASN A 1021 3.83 -40.66 14.39
CA ASN A 1021 2.62 -41.40 14.75
C ASN A 1021 1.56 -41.22 13.65
N ASP A 1022 1.98 -41.38 12.39
CA ASP A 1022 1.07 -41.74 11.33
C ASP A 1022 0.41 -43.05 11.77
N ILE A 1023 -0.92 -43.08 11.72
CA ILE A 1023 -1.68 -44.32 11.89
C ILE A 1023 -1.03 -45.36 11.00
N ASP A 1024 -0.60 -46.47 11.59
CA ASP A 1024 -0.04 -47.58 10.83
C ASP A 1024 -1.09 -48.04 9.81
N THR A 1025 -0.90 -47.64 8.55
CA THR A 1025 -1.75 -48.03 7.43
C THR A 1025 -1.34 -49.38 6.85
N SER A 1026 -0.47 -50.13 7.53
CA SER A 1026 -0.14 -51.51 7.17
C SER A 1026 -1.38 -52.41 7.07
N ASP A 1027 -2.49 -52.04 7.71
CA ASP A 1027 -3.79 -52.74 7.69
C ASP A 1027 -4.73 -52.39 6.51
N GLY A 1028 -4.33 -51.47 5.62
CA GLY A 1028 -5.08 -51.04 4.43
C GLY A 1028 -5.81 -49.69 4.59
N SER A 1029 -6.66 -49.33 3.63
CA SER A 1029 -7.45 -48.09 3.67
C SER A 1029 -8.60 -48.19 4.70
N LEU A 1030 -8.78 -47.15 5.51
CA LEU A 1030 -9.71 -47.14 6.64
C LEU A 1030 -10.74 -46.02 6.53
N TRP A 1031 -11.89 -46.21 7.18
CA TRP A 1031 -12.87 -45.15 7.40
C TRP A 1031 -13.31 -45.10 8.88
N ALA A 1032 -13.72 -43.92 9.34
CA ALA A 1032 -14.30 -43.72 10.66
C ALA A 1032 -15.40 -42.67 10.59
N ILE A 1033 -16.50 -42.90 11.31
CA ILE A 1033 -17.55 -41.88 11.53
C ILE A 1033 -17.82 -41.78 13.03
N ASP A 1034 -17.76 -40.55 13.55
CA ASP A 1034 -18.09 -40.28 14.95
C ASP A 1034 -19.58 -39.92 15.12
N ASP A 1035 -20.01 -39.86 16.38
CA ASP A 1035 -21.40 -39.56 16.72
C ASP A 1035 -21.81 -38.12 16.33
N MET A 1036 -20.84 -37.24 16.07
CA MET A 1036 -21.03 -35.86 15.62
C MET A 1036 -21.14 -35.75 14.08
N GLY A 1037 -21.01 -36.86 13.35
CA GLY A 1037 -21.12 -36.89 11.89
C GLY A 1037 -19.87 -36.38 11.18
N LYS A 1038 -18.69 -36.48 11.81
CA LYS A 1038 -17.40 -36.36 11.13
C LYS A 1038 -17.04 -37.70 10.50
N LEU A 1039 -17.07 -37.77 9.17
CA LEU A 1039 -16.63 -38.91 8.39
C LEU A 1039 -15.20 -38.70 7.93
N THR A 1040 -14.31 -39.65 8.18
CA THR A 1040 -12.93 -39.58 7.74
C THR A 1040 -12.53 -40.82 6.96
N PHE A 1041 -11.83 -40.61 5.84
CA PHE A 1041 -11.17 -41.64 5.05
C PHE A 1041 -9.65 -41.50 5.18
N PHE A 1042 -8.94 -42.63 5.34
CA PHE A 1042 -7.50 -42.70 5.53
C PHE A 1042 -6.85 -43.76 4.65
N GLY A 1043 -5.54 -43.63 4.45
CA GLY A 1043 -4.77 -44.58 3.65
C GLY A 1043 -5.21 -44.56 2.19
N LEU A 1044 -5.75 -43.44 1.74
CA LEU A 1044 -6.04 -43.22 0.33
C LEU A 1044 -4.72 -43.04 -0.43
N GLN A 1045 -4.69 -43.43 -1.70
CA GLN A 1045 -3.53 -43.32 -2.58
C GLN A 1045 -3.92 -42.52 -3.83
N LEU A 1046 -4.49 -41.33 -3.62
CA LEU A 1046 -5.04 -40.51 -4.69
C LEU A 1046 -3.95 -39.60 -5.24
N SER A 1047 -3.63 -39.77 -6.53
CA SER A 1047 -2.70 -38.87 -7.23
C SER A 1047 -3.26 -37.45 -7.28
N MET A 1048 -2.38 -36.46 -7.12
CA MET A 1048 -2.72 -35.04 -7.27
C MET A 1048 -2.87 -34.61 -8.74
N CYS A 1049 -2.43 -35.44 -9.68
CA CYS A 1049 -2.42 -35.15 -11.11
C CYS A 1049 -3.46 -35.93 -11.91
N GLN A 1050 -4.32 -36.71 -11.24
CA GLN A 1050 -5.41 -37.45 -11.86
C GLN A 1050 -6.74 -37.06 -11.23
N GLY A 1051 -7.73 -36.72 -12.05
CA GLY A 1051 -9.09 -36.48 -11.58
C GLY A 1051 -9.72 -37.76 -11.01
N TRP A 1052 -10.53 -37.61 -9.96
CA TRP A 1052 -11.20 -38.73 -9.31
C TRP A 1052 -12.56 -38.33 -8.73
N ASN A 1053 -13.43 -39.33 -8.55
CA ASN A 1053 -14.72 -39.21 -7.89
C ASN A 1053 -14.82 -40.28 -6.80
N LEU A 1054 -14.95 -39.84 -5.56
CA LEU A 1054 -15.17 -40.67 -4.38
C LEU A 1054 -16.64 -40.53 -3.93
N THR A 1055 -17.37 -41.63 -3.97
CA THR A 1055 -18.75 -41.71 -3.47
C THR A 1055 -18.82 -42.67 -2.28
N TRP A 1056 -19.62 -42.37 -1.27
CA TRP A 1056 -19.87 -43.26 -0.14
C TRP A 1056 -21.36 -43.42 0.15
N VAL A 1057 -21.74 -44.59 0.66
CA VAL A 1057 -23.11 -44.91 1.05
C VAL A 1057 -23.15 -45.11 2.57
N LEU A 1058 -24.13 -44.46 3.20
CA LEU A 1058 -24.39 -44.60 4.63
C LEU A 1058 -25.62 -45.49 4.84
N GLU A 1059 -25.48 -46.51 5.66
CA GLU A 1059 -26.58 -47.35 6.13
C GLU A 1059 -26.97 -46.98 7.57
N LYS A 1060 -28.26 -47.15 7.88
CA LYS A 1060 -28.87 -46.88 9.19
C LYS A 1060 -28.68 -48.04 10.17
#